data_AF-A0A972C7S5-F1
#
_entry.id   AF-A0A972C7S5-F1
#
_cell.length_a   1.000
_cell.length_b   1.000
_cell.length_c   1.000
_cell.angle_alpha   90.00
_cell.angle_beta   90.00
_cell.angle_gamma   90.00
#
_symmetry.space_group_name_H-M   'P 1'
#
loop_
_entity.id
_entity.type
_entity.pdbx_description
1 polymer ?
#
loop_
_entity_poly.entity_id
_entity_poly.type
_entity_poly.pdbx_seq_one_letter_code
_entity_poly.pdbx_strand_id
1 'polypeptide(L)'
;MKNDKYLSCKEFVPKALDLGKVKTYSAWERHNLVDVNNMARPEEDPVPDWDHPEFDELVERIVNARLNDRPVVVFMGAHVIKLGLSRYIIRLMEEGVITHIASNGAGSIHDFELAYLGGTSEHVPTAIEDGSFGMWEETGAWMNEAIRQGYAMGYGYGKSLACYIENNPDKFSHKEDCIVYRAYKMGVPATYHVTIGTDIIHQHPLVDFAALGGSSGIDFTIFCNSISHLEGGVFLNIGSAVTGAEVFLKALSIGRNQGYTIERITTANFDIIPLGDYRGYVGDDHFHYYYRPRKNVINRPTSLGGKGFYIQGNHKDTIPNLYDRVMGRLAAQKLSDEKTHDQKSLDENSLHEISSDQPCCDKKSKKTLFNMEYSPIEIINMPNNKPPIKSVIFDFDGTLSTLRQGWEDIMEPLMLEMITGGKEPSFQLREKVKQYIDESTGIQTIFQMEWLEEQVRLWGINPVVQDKWWYKDEYNRRLLDMVRTRVEKLERGEANPEDFLIKGSKEFLDDLSSMDLDLYVASGTDHGDVVREVEALGLSHYFTQIAGAPERRMDCSKEEILRILMEDKGLKGSQLLVIGDGKVEIALGVEAGAMAIGVATDEIKRQGVNPSKRKRLKKAGAHIIIGDFLCRNQIIEMLFS
;
A
#
# COMPACT_ATOMS: atom_id res chain seq x y z
N MET A 1 -2.47 53.49 19.01
CA MET A 1 -3.50 52.65 18.35
C MET A 1 -3.07 51.20 18.49
N LYS A 2 -3.83 50.35 19.18
CA LYS A 2 -3.56 48.90 19.30
C LYS A 2 -4.88 48.11 19.21
N ASN A 3 -5.09 47.45 18.07
CA ASN A 3 -5.91 46.25 17.92
C ASN A 3 -7.42 46.28 18.27
N ASP A 4 -8.12 47.40 18.08
CA ASP A 4 -9.60 47.42 18.11
C ASP A 4 -10.24 46.40 17.15
N LYS A 5 -9.55 46.03 16.06
CA LYS A 5 -9.97 45.01 15.08
C LYS A 5 -10.24 43.60 15.65
N TYR A 6 -9.76 43.28 16.85
CA TYR A 6 -10.02 41.97 17.48
C TYR A 6 -11.19 41.99 18.48
N LEU A 7 -11.75 43.17 18.81
CA LEU A 7 -12.86 43.30 19.77
C LEU A 7 -14.21 42.80 19.22
N SER A 8 -14.34 42.58 17.92
CA SER A 8 -15.56 42.09 17.25
C SER A 8 -15.79 40.58 17.40
N CYS A 9 -14.77 39.80 17.80
CA CYS A 9 -14.85 38.34 17.88
C CYS A 9 -15.41 37.82 19.23
N LYS A 10 -16.31 38.58 19.88
CA LYS A 10 -16.76 38.31 21.26
C LYS A 10 -18.00 37.41 21.39
N GLU A 11 -18.75 37.19 20.31
CA GLU A 11 -20.12 36.65 20.40
C GLU A 11 -20.20 35.12 20.49
N PHE A 12 -19.13 34.39 20.13
CA PHE A 12 -19.06 32.94 20.27
C PHE A 12 -17.75 32.50 20.91
N VAL A 13 -17.84 31.94 22.13
CA VAL A 13 -16.75 31.23 22.80
C VAL A 13 -17.22 29.79 23.02
N PRO A 14 -16.66 28.79 22.30
CA PRO A 14 -17.01 27.39 22.53
C PRO A 14 -16.57 26.96 23.93
N LYS A 15 -17.37 26.12 24.58
CA LYS A 15 -17.04 25.57 25.91
C LYS A 15 -15.94 24.53 25.77
N ALA A 16 -14.78 24.78 26.38
CA ALA A 16 -13.75 23.77 26.57
C ALA A 16 -14.14 22.81 27.71
N LEU A 17 -13.64 21.56 27.64
CA LEU A 17 -13.68 20.62 28.76
C LEU A 17 -12.56 20.94 29.75
N ASP A 18 -12.82 20.75 31.03
CA ASP A 18 -11.82 20.93 32.10
C ASP A 18 -10.97 19.67 32.26
N LEU A 19 -9.78 19.67 31.64
CA LEU A 19 -8.82 18.56 31.72
C LEU A 19 -8.23 18.36 33.12
N GLY A 20 -8.35 19.34 34.03
CA GLY A 20 -7.97 19.21 35.43
C GLY A 20 -8.83 18.21 36.22
N LYS A 21 -9.88 17.65 35.59
CA LYS A 21 -10.74 16.59 36.14
C LYS A 21 -10.43 15.19 35.59
N VAL A 22 -9.45 15.05 34.69
CA VAL A 22 -8.98 13.74 34.23
C VAL A 22 -8.38 12.98 35.41
N LYS A 23 -8.73 11.70 35.53
CA LYS A 23 -8.14 10.77 36.50
C LYS A 23 -7.04 9.98 35.83
N THR A 24 -6.00 9.67 36.61
CA THR A 24 -4.85 8.88 36.17
C THR A 24 -4.68 7.62 37.01
N TYR A 25 -3.98 6.66 36.43
CA TYR A 25 -3.69 5.34 36.98
C TYR A 25 -2.19 5.06 36.88
N SER A 26 -1.66 4.15 37.70
CA SER A 26 -0.23 3.87 37.68
C SER A 26 0.15 2.95 36.51
N ALA A 27 1.15 3.34 35.73
CA ALA A 27 1.69 2.55 34.63
C ALA A 27 2.33 1.23 35.12
N TRP A 28 2.77 1.17 36.38
CA TRP A 28 3.31 -0.05 37.01
C TRP A 28 2.27 -1.16 37.17
N GLU A 29 0.96 -0.82 37.15
CA GLU A 29 -0.15 -1.78 37.22
C GLU A 29 -0.61 -2.25 35.81
N ARG A 30 -0.05 -1.69 34.74
CA ARG A 30 -0.47 -1.92 33.36
C ARG A 30 0.14 -3.21 32.78
N HIS A 31 -0.70 -4.04 32.16
CA HIS A 31 -0.21 -5.14 31.32
C HIS A 31 0.38 -4.58 30.01
N ASN A 32 1.69 -4.78 29.82
CA ASN A 32 2.43 -4.35 28.64
C ASN A 32 2.52 -5.47 27.60
N LEU A 33 2.37 -5.13 26.31
CA LEU A 33 2.45 -6.08 25.19
C LEU A 33 3.87 -6.23 24.63
N VAL A 34 4.79 -5.33 24.99
CA VAL A 34 6.21 -5.35 24.62
C VAL A 34 7.04 -5.05 25.87
N ASP A 35 8.14 -5.76 26.06
CA ASP A 35 9.03 -5.59 27.21
C ASP A 35 10.49 -5.92 26.85
N VAL A 36 11.44 -5.44 27.66
CA VAL A 36 12.89 -5.56 27.39
C VAL A 36 13.40 -7.01 27.26
N ASN A 37 12.65 -8.01 27.74
CA ASN A 37 12.98 -9.42 27.60
C ASN A 37 12.40 -10.03 26.30
N ASN A 38 11.40 -9.39 25.68
CA ASN A 38 10.77 -9.83 24.42
C ASN A 38 11.15 -8.97 23.19
N MET A 39 11.88 -7.87 23.39
CA MET A 39 12.51 -7.07 22.33
C MET A 39 13.58 -7.86 21.58
N ALA A 40 13.58 -7.74 20.25
CA ALA A 40 14.53 -8.42 19.38
C ALA A 40 15.97 -7.92 19.57
N ARG A 41 16.92 -8.85 19.50
CA ARG A 41 18.36 -8.64 19.74
C ARG A 41 19.11 -8.76 18.41
N PRO A 42 19.65 -7.66 17.87
CA PRO A 42 20.61 -7.72 16.77
C PRO A 42 21.78 -8.65 17.13
N GLU A 43 22.40 -9.28 16.14
CA GLU A 43 23.56 -10.18 16.29
C GLU A 43 23.26 -11.52 17.02
N GLU A 44 22.22 -11.60 17.86
CA GLU A 44 21.77 -12.84 18.53
C GLU A 44 20.57 -13.52 17.86
N ASP A 45 19.53 -12.77 17.47
CA ASP A 45 18.31 -13.32 16.88
C ASP A 45 18.46 -13.53 15.36
N PRO A 46 17.90 -14.61 14.78
CA PRO A 46 18.04 -14.91 13.36
C PRO A 46 17.31 -13.87 12.48
N VAL A 47 17.98 -13.44 11.41
CA VAL A 47 17.39 -12.58 10.38
C VAL A 47 16.27 -13.35 9.66
N PRO A 48 15.02 -12.82 9.57
CA PRO A 48 13.94 -13.49 8.87
C PRO A 48 14.20 -13.62 7.36
N ASP A 49 13.79 -14.75 6.79
CA ASP A 49 13.80 -14.97 5.34
C ASP A 49 12.76 -14.06 4.67
N TRP A 50 13.25 -12.97 4.07
CA TRP A 50 12.46 -11.95 3.40
C TRP A 50 13.35 -11.23 2.38
N ASP A 51 12.80 -10.94 1.21
CA ASP A 51 13.47 -10.19 0.16
C ASP A 51 12.51 -9.28 -0.62
N HIS A 52 13.06 -8.29 -1.33
CA HIS A 52 12.28 -7.34 -2.12
C HIS A 52 13.13 -6.78 -3.29
N PRO A 53 12.65 -6.77 -4.56
CA PRO A 53 13.50 -6.57 -5.75
C PRO A 53 14.34 -5.29 -5.80
N GLU A 54 13.87 -4.19 -5.19
CA GLU A 54 14.63 -2.92 -5.14
C GLU A 54 15.38 -2.69 -3.80
N PHE A 55 15.44 -3.69 -2.91
CA PHE A 55 16.02 -3.55 -1.58
C PHE A 55 17.55 -3.46 -1.59
N ASP A 56 18.22 -4.33 -2.36
CA ASP A 56 19.68 -4.37 -2.40
C ASP A 56 20.29 -3.07 -2.98
N GLU A 57 19.61 -2.41 -3.93
CA GLU A 57 20.00 -1.08 -4.43
C GLU A 57 19.81 0.02 -3.38
N LEU A 58 18.75 -0.07 -2.55
CA LEU A 58 18.55 0.85 -1.42
C LEU A 58 19.66 0.67 -0.37
N VAL A 59 20.01 -0.57 -0.04
CA VAL A 59 21.14 -0.89 0.86
C VAL A 59 22.44 -0.32 0.28
N GLU A 60 22.70 -0.49 -1.01
CA GLU A 60 23.85 0.07 -1.72
C GLU A 60 23.91 1.59 -1.57
N ARG A 61 22.78 2.27 -1.73
CA ARG A 61 22.68 3.74 -1.60
C ARG A 61 22.90 4.21 -0.17
N ILE A 62 22.47 3.45 0.84
CA ILE A 62 22.74 3.74 2.26
C ILE A 62 24.23 3.60 2.58
N VAL A 63 24.85 2.49 2.14
CA VAL A 63 26.29 2.25 2.31
C VAL A 63 27.10 3.34 1.61
N ASN A 64 26.81 3.61 0.33
CA ASN A 64 27.51 4.63 -0.45
C ASN A 64 27.33 6.04 0.12
N ALA A 65 26.14 6.38 0.65
CA ALA A 65 25.92 7.66 1.33
C ALA A 65 26.87 7.81 2.54
N ARG A 66 26.98 6.78 3.39
CA ARG A 66 27.85 6.85 4.58
C ARG A 66 29.34 6.83 4.26
N LEU A 67 29.77 6.07 3.25
CA LEU A 67 31.15 6.11 2.75
C LEU A 67 31.56 7.48 2.18
N ASN A 68 30.60 8.28 1.69
CA ASN A 68 30.82 9.64 1.18
C ASN A 68 30.49 10.75 2.21
N ASP A 69 30.38 10.36 3.49
CA ASP A 69 29.88 11.14 4.63
C ASP A 69 28.64 12.02 4.32
N ARG A 70 27.63 11.39 3.73
CA ARG A 70 26.29 11.97 3.51
C ARG A 70 25.33 11.46 4.59
N PRO A 71 24.34 12.28 5.01
CA PRO A 71 23.46 11.89 6.10
C PRO A 71 22.47 10.80 5.68
N VAL A 72 22.12 9.93 6.64
CA VAL A 72 20.98 9.02 6.56
C VAL A 72 20.02 9.42 7.67
N VAL A 73 18.93 10.06 7.28
CA VAL A 73 17.89 10.60 8.17
C VAL A 73 16.73 9.62 8.20
N VAL A 74 16.35 9.14 9.39
CA VAL A 74 15.22 8.23 9.57
C VAL A 74 14.07 8.96 10.24
N PHE A 75 12.86 8.86 9.69
CA PHE A 75 11.62 9.14 10.42
C PHE A 75 10.89 7.81 10.65
N MET A 76 10.70 7.42 11.91
CA MET A 76 9.94 6.23 12.28
C MET A 76 8.55 6.57 12.86
N GLY A 77 7.62 5.63 12.76
CA GLY A 77 6.40 5.63 13.56
C GLY A 77 6.54 4.74 14.80
N ALA A 78 5.76 5.05 15.83
CA ALA A 78 5.55 4.26 17.06
C ALA A 78 5.57 2.72 16.89
N HIS A 79 5.08 2.20 15.76
CA HIS A 79 4.95 0.75 15.56
C HIS A 79 6.29 0.02 15.45
N VAL A 80 7.40 0.70 15.11
CA VAL A 80 8.75 0.10 15.13
C VAL A 80 9.12 -0.34 16.56
N ILE A 81 8.87 0.52 17.54
CA ILE A 81 9.11 0.24 18.96
C ILE A 81 8.13 -0.85 19.46
N LYS A 82 6.85 -0.75 19.07
CA LYS A 82 5.83 -1.77 19.39
C LYS A 82 6.04 -3.14 18.75
N LEU A 83 7.01 -3.29 17.85
CA LEU A 83 7.42 -4.59 17.30
C LEU A 83 8.71 -5.12 17.95
N GLY A 84 9.25 -4.41 18.95
CA GLY A 84 10.44 -4.79 19.72
C GLY A 84 11.77 -4.43 19.07
N LEU A 85 11.78 -3.51 18.09
CA LEU A 85 12.90 -3.31 17.16
C LEU A 85 13.86 -2.17 17.55
N SER A 86 13.70 -1.54 18.72
CA SER A 86 14.52 -0.39 19.16
C SER A 86 16.03 -0.67 19.13
N ARG A 87 16.43 -1.89 19.51
CA ARG A 87 17.85 -2.31 19.52
C ARG A 87 18.49 -2.26 18.13
N TYR A 88 17.76 -2.58 17.05
CA TYR A 88 18.26 -2.42 15.68
C TYR A 88 18.48 -0.94 15.32
N ILE A 89 17.58 -0.05 15.72
CA ILE A 89 17.73 1.40 15.50
C ILE A 89 18.95 1.94 16.29
N ILE A 90 19.15 1.46 17.51
CA ILE A 90 20.30 1.82 18.36
C ILE A 90 21.62 1.34 17.74
N ARG A 91 21.75 0.05 17.36
CA ARG A 91 22.97 -0.46 16.68
C ARG A 91 23.23 0.28 15.35
N LEU A 92 22.19 0.63 14.59
CA LEU A 92 22.34 1.44 13.36
C LEU A 92 22.83 2.88 13.63
N MET A 93 22.57 3.46 14.80
CA MET A 93 23.19 4.75 15.18
C MET A 93 24.64 4.56 15.66
N GLU A 94 24.92 3.50 16.42
CA GLU A 94 26.25 3.19 16.96
C GLU A 94 27.29 2.90 15.89
N GLU A 95 26.90 2.13 14.86
CA GLU A 95 27.75 1.83 13.69
C GLU A 95 27.80 3.02 12.70
N GLY A 96 27.31 4.20 13.11
CA GLY A 96 27.39 5.44 12.34
C GLY A 96 26.54 5.49 11.08
N VAL A 97 25.56 4.58 10.94
CA VAL A 97 24.66 4.53 9.77
C VAL A 97 23.60 5.60 9.87
N ILE A 98 22.79 5.61 10.92
CA ILE A 98 21.74 6.62 11.14
C ILE A 98 22.36 7.88 11.73
N THR A 99 22.30 8.99 10.98
CA THR A 99 22.88 10.28 11.40
C THR A 99 21.84 11.25 11.97
N HIS A 100 20.56 10.90 11.95
CA HIS A 100 19.45 11.63 12.58
C HIS A 100 18.26 10.67 12.73
N ILE A 101 17.64 10.61 13.92
CA ILE A 101 16.42 9.85 14.17
C ILE A 101 15.25 10.79 14.50
N ALA A 102 14.12 10.60 13.83
CA ALA A 102 12.92 11.42 13.99
C ALA A 102 11.68 10.54 14.20
N SER A 103 10.67 11.03 14.92
CA SER A 103 9.44 10.26 15.19
C SER A 103 8.22 11.15 15.46
N ASN A 104 7.04 10.55 15.53
CA ASN A 104 5.83 11.14 16.11
C ASN A 104 5.80 11.01 17.65
N GLY A 105 4.90 11.73 18.32
CA GLY A 105 4.79 11.73 19.79
C GLY A 105 4.42 10.38 20.40
N ALA A 106 3.57 9.58 19.74
CA ALA A 106 3.34 8.19 20.13
C ALA A 106 4.66 7.37 20.21
N GLY A 107 5.64 7.65 19.34
CA GLY A 107 6.95 7.02 19.41
C GLY A 107 7.78 7.45 20.63
N SER A 108 7.76 8.73 21.04
CA SER A 108 8.46 9.13 22.27
C SER A 108 7.85 8.51 23.51
N ILE A 109 6.53 8.31 23.54
CA ILE A 109 5.84 7.63 24.64
C ILE A 109 6.36 6.20 24.79
N HIS A 110 6.35 5.40 23.72
CA HIS A 110 6.82 4.01 23.79
C HIS A 110 8.31 3.91 24.14
N ASP A 111 9.13 4.83 23.64
CA ASP A 111 10.58 4.89 23.91
C ASP A 111 10.88 5.29 25.37
N PHE A 112 10.12 6.24 25.92
CA PHE A 112 10.25 6.71 27.30
C PHE A 112 9.70 5.69 28.30
N GLU A 113 8.59 5.02 27.98
CA GLU A 113 8.04 3.93 28.78
C GLU A 113 8.98 2.75 28.89
N LEU A 114 9.57 2.29 27.78
CA LEU A 114 10.61 1.25 27.82
C LEU A 114 11.76 1.64 28.76
N ALA A 115 12.17 2.91 28.78
CA ALA A 115 13.28 3.40 29.59
C ALA A 115 13.05 3.32 31.11
N TYR A 116 11.81 3.53 31.59
CA TYR A 116 11.47 3.52 33.04
C TYR A 116 10.76 2.24 33.48
N LEU A 117 9.77 1.79 32.72
CA LEU A 117 8.88 0.66 33.05
C LEU A 117 9.46 -0.68 32.62
N GLY A 118 10.44 -0.68 31.70
CA GLY A 118 10.93 -1.90 31.05
C GLY A 118 9.92 -2.51 30.06
N GLY A 119 8.79 -1.85 29.81
CA GLY A 119 7.71 -2.34 28.95
C GLY A 119 6.77 -1.24 28.45
N THR A 120 6.05 -1.52 27.37
CA THR A 120 5.13 -0.57 26.72
C THR A 120 3.99 -1.24 25.94
N SER A 121 3.05 -0.42 25.48
CA SER A 121 1.82 -0.74 24.73
C SER A 121 0.76 -1.52 25.52
N GLU A 122 -0.47 -1.02 25.48
CA GLU A 122 -1.65 -1.57 26.17
C GLU A 122 -2.69 -2.19 25.21
N HIS A 123 -3.67 -2.90 25.78
CA HIS A 123 -4.81 -3.45 25.04
C HIS A 123 -5.97 -2.43 24.96
N VAL A 124 -6.04 -1.74 23.82
CA VAL A 124 -6.88 -0.55 23.62
C VAL A 124 -8.40 -0.76 23.80
N PRO A 125 -9.06 -1.81 23.25
CA PRO A 125 -10.51 -1.90 23.23
C PRO A 125 -11.18 -1.82 24.62
N THR A 126 -10.65 -2.57 25.58
CA THR A 126 -11.15 -2.63 26.96
C THR A 126 -10.96 -1.33 27.72
N ALA A 127 -9.85 -0.63 27.49
CA ALA A 127 -9.51 0.60 28.21
C ALA A 127 -10.28 1.84 27.71
N ILE A 128 -10.94 1.76 26.54
CA ILE A 128 -11.85 2.80 26.05
C ILE A 128 -13.21 2.72 26.75
N GLU A 129 -13.67 1.53 27.15
CA GLU A 129 -14.99 1.32 27.75
C GLU A 129 -15.08 1.87 29.19
N ASP A 130 -14.00 1.76 29.97
CA ASP A 130 -13.91 2.32 31.33
C ASP A 130 -13.26 3.72 31.39
N GLY A 131 -12.67 4.18 30.28
CA GLY A 131 -12.00 5.48 30.17
C GLY A 131 -10.58 5.52 30.75
N SER A 132 -9.94 4.37 30.98
CA SER A 132 -8.54 4.27 31.44
C SER A 132 -7.50 4.42 30.33
N PHE A 133 -7.88 4.29 29.05
CA PHE A 133 -6.95 4.25 27.92
C PHE A 133 -5.97 5.42 27.90
N GLY A 134 -4.67 5.11 28.00
CA GLY A 134 -3.59 6.10 28.02
C GLY A 134 -3.54 7.01 29.24
N MET A 135 -4.36 6.81 30.28
CA MET A 135 -4.46 7.69 31.46
C MET A 135 -3.36 7.40 32.50
N TRP A 136 -2.11 7.24 32.04
CA TRP A 136 -0.99 6.78 32.86
C TRP A 136 -0.26 7.94 33.55
N GLU A 137 -0.17 7.91 34.88
CA GLU A 137 0.38 9.01 35.69
C GLU A 137 1.87 9.23 35.42
N GLU A 138 2.70 8.18 35.48
CA GLU A 138 4.15 8.29 35.34
C GLU A 138 4.54 8.74 33.92
N THR A 139 3.95 8.12 32.88
CA THR A 139 4.11 8.56 31.49
C THR A 139 3.62 10.01 31.30
N GLY A 140 2.40 10.32 31.74
CA GLY A 140 1.78 11.63 31.52
C GLY A 140 2.45 12.77 32.26
N ALA A 141 2.75 12.58 33.55
CA ALA A 141 3.36 13.61 34.40
C ALA A 141 4.84 13.83 34.07
N TRP A 142 5.65 12.77 33.96
CA TRP A 142 7.10 12.92 33.81
C TRP A 142 7.48 13.43 32.42
N MET A 143 6.76 13.03 31.36
CA MET A 143 6.99 13.58 30.02
C MET A 143 6.57 15.06 29.95
N ASN A 144 5.40 15.45 30.46
CA ASN A 144 5.01 16.87 30.50
C ASN A 144 5.95 17.71 31.37
N GLU A 145 6.45 17.16 32.49
CA GLU A 145 7.50 17.81 33.28
C GLU A 145 8.77 18.03 32.45
N ALA A 146 9.30 16.97 31.83
CA ALA A 146 10.50 17.02 31.00
C ALA A 146 10.38 18.06 29.86
N ILE A 147 9.28 18.01 29.11
CA ILE A 147 9.01 18.90 27.97
C ILE A 147 8.88 20.36 28.43
N ARG A 148 8.17 20.62 29.53
CA ARG A 148 8.00 21.97 30.09
C ARG A 148 9.31 22.55 30.63
N GLN A 149 10.11 21.74 31.34
CA GLN A 149 11.42 22.15 31.84
C GLN A 149 12.40 22.42 30.68
N GLY A 150 12.50 21.50 29.72
CA GLY A 150 13.40 21.62 28.58
C GLY A 150 13.03 22.78 27.64
N TYR A 151 11.74 22.99 27.37
CA TYR A 151 11.29 24.14 26.58
C TYR A 151 11.62 25.48 27.26
N ALA A 152 11.51 25.58 28.59
CA ALA A 152 11.94 26.76 29.34
C ALA A 152 13.46 27.01 29.26
N MET A 153 14.26 25.99 28.93
CA MET A 153 15.70 26.08 28.64
C MET A 153 16.01 26.27 27.14
N GLY A 154 14.97 26.42 26.29
CA GLY A 154 15.11 26.54 24.84
C GLY A 154 15.47 25.23 24.13
N TYR A 155 15.16 24.08 24.73
CA TYR A 155 15.44 22.77 24.14
C TYR A 155 14.27 22.29 23.27
N GLY A 156 14.60 21.54 22.23
CA GLY A 156 13.63 20.77 21.46
C GLY A 156 13.12 19.55 22.23
N TYR A 157 12.04 18.94 21.75
CA TYR A 157 11.29 17.90 22.46
C TYR A 157 12.18 16.68 22.77
N GLY A 158 12.90 16.13 21.79
CA GLY A 158 13.76 14.96 21.99
C GLY A 158 14.87 15.21 23.02
N LYS A 159 15.54 16.36 22.93
CA LYS A 159 16.54 16.76 23.94
C LYS A 159 15.94 16.93 25.33
N SER A 160 14.71 17.44 25.43
CA SER A 160 14.01 17.62 26.71
C SER A 160 13.79 16.30 27.43
N LEU A 161 13.40 15.24 26.70
CA LEU A 161 13.28 13.89 27.27
C LEU A 161 14.64 13.29 27.65
N ALA A 162 15.65 13.35 26.75
CA ALA A 162 16.97 12.77 27.03
C ALA A 162 17.66 13.42 28.24
N CYS A 163 17.55 14.75 28.40
CA CYS A 163 18.07 15.44 29.58
C CYS A 163 17.28 15.11 30.86
N TYR A 164 15.98 14.80 30.77
CA TYR A 164 15.23 14.33 31.94
C TYR A 164 15.66 12.92 32.37
N ILE A 165 15.87 12.01 31.41
CA ILE A 165 16.39 10.65 31.66
C ILE A 165 17.77 10.70 32.30
N GLU A 166 18.71 11.48 31.75
CA GLU A 166 20.07 11.64 32.29
C GLU A 166 20.08 12.20 33.72
N ASN A 167 19.18 13.13 34.04
CA ASN A 167 19.10 13.77 35.37
C ASN A 167 18.30 12.95 36.41
N ASN A 168 17.65 11.84 36.02
CA ASN A 168 16.84 11.00 36.92
C ASN A 168 17.24 9.51 36.82
N PRO A 169 18.53 9.12 36.88
CA PRO A 169 18.98 7.78 36.52
C PRO A 169 18.27 6.66 37.31
N ASP A 170 17.93 6.91 38.58
CA ASP A 170 17.24 5.96 39.46
C ASP A 170 15.79 5.64 39.00
N LYS A 171 15.17 6.50 38.19
CA LYS A 171 13.85 6.24 37.56
C LYS A 171 13.95 5.40 36.27
N PHE A 172 15.10 5.43 35.59
CA PHE A 172 15.24 4.95 34.21
C PHE A 172 16.21 3.77 34.10
N SER A 173 15.91 2.68 34.81
CA SER A 173 16.76 1.48 34.88
C SER A 173 17.00 0.81 33.52
N HIS A 174 16.13 1.06 32.53
CA HIS A 174 16.16 0.46 31.20
C HIS A 174 16.53 1.47 30.09
N LYS A 175 17.04 2.65 30.45
CA LYS A 175 17.45 3.71 29.51
C LYS A 175 18.42 3.29 28.39
N GLU A 176 19.14 2.18 28.58
CA GLU A 176 20.08 1.67 27.58
C GLU A 176 19.38 1.11 26.32
N ASP A 177 18.09 0.74 26.43
CA ASP A 177 17.21 0.34 25.32
C ASP A 177 16.41 1.50 24.70
N CYS A 178 16.60 2.73 25.21
CA CYS A 178 15.85 3.93 24.84
C CYS A 178 16.54 4.72 23.72
N ILE A 179 15.90 4.83 22.56
CA ILE A 179 16.44 5.40 21.32
C ILE A 179 16.81 6.88 21.52
N VAL A 180 15.95 7.70 22.13
CA VAL A 180 16.20 9.13 22.37
C VAL A 180 17.35 9.36 23.34
N TYR A 181 17.51 8.50 24.35
CA TYR A 181 18.63 8.57 25.28
C TYR A 181 19.93 8.17 24.58
N ARG A 182 19.95 7.02 23.90
CA ARG A 182 21.14 6.54 23.16
C ARG A 182 21.60 7.53 22.10
N ALA A 183 20.69 8.06 21.29
CA ALA A 183 20.98 9.10 20.31
C ALA A 183 21.63 10.33 20.96
N TYR A 184 21.08 10.85 22.05
CA TYR A 184 21.65 11.97 22.80
C TYR A 184 23.06 11.69 23.34
N LYS A 185 23.30 10.50 23.90
CA LYS A 185 24.64 10.10 24.40
C LYS A 185 25.67 9.93 23.27
N MET A 186 25.23 9.63 22.05
CA MET A 186 26.06 9.52 20.84
C MET A 186 26.23 10.87 20.10
N GLY A 187 25.49 11.91 20.48
CA GLY A 187 25.43 13.18 19.75
C GLY A 187 24.60 13.15 18.47
N VAL A 188 23.88 12.06 18.21
CA VAL A 188 22.93 11.93 17.08
C VAL A 188 21.67 12.75 17.40
N PRO A 189 21.21 13.66 16.53
CA PRO A 189 19.97 14.38 16.75
C PRO A 189 18.76 13.45 16.79
N ALA A 190 17.98 13.53 17.87
CA ALA A 190 16.69 12.87 18.03
C ALA A 190 15.58 13.93 18.06
N THR A 191 14.64 13.89 17.12
CA THR A 191 13.57 14.90 16.99
C THR A 191 12.16 14.32 16.99
N TYR A 192 11.21 15.02 17.62
CA TYR A 192 9.84 14.56 17.75
C TYR A 192 8.82 15.59 17.26
N HIS A 193 7.96 15.13 16.36
CA HIS A 193 7.00 15.93 15.60
C HIS A 193 5.59 15.60 16.09
N VAL A 194 5.15 16.38 17.09
CA VAL A 194 3.95 16.14 17.90
C VAL A 194 2.70 16.61 17.16
N THR A 195 1.61 15.84 17.21
CA THR A 195 0.30 16.27 16.72
C THR A 195 -0.62 16.49 17.91
N ILE A 196 -0.93 17.76 18.21
CA ILE A 196 -1.69 18.12 19.41
C ILE A 196 -3.05 17.40 19.42
N GLY A 197 -3.29 16.63 20.49
CA GLY A 197 -4.50 15.83 20.65
C GLY A 197 -4.43 14.38 20.15
N THR A 198 -3.29 13.89 19.61
CA THR A 198 -3.14 12.47 19.22
C THR A 198 -2.45 11.62 20.29
N ASP A 199 -1.47 12.19 20.98
CA ASP A 199 -0.58 11.45 21.89
C ASP A 199 -1.12 11.46 23.35
N ILE A 200 -0.98 10.34 24.10
CA ILE A 200 -1.62 10.16 25.43
C ILE A 200 -1.12 11.11 26.53
N ILE A 201 -0.02 11.83 26.33
CA ILE A 201 0.42 12.89 27.25
C ILE A 201 -0.45 14.16 27.16
N HIS A 202 -1.29 14.30 26.12
CA HIS A 202 -2.16 15.47 25.91
C HIS A 202 -3.42 15.48 26.79
N GLN A 203 -3.84 14.32 27.28
CA GLN A 203 -5.01 14.16 28.16
C GLN A 203 -4.64 14.32 29.65
N HIS A 204 -3.36 14.34 30.00
CA HIS A 204 -2.89 14.45 31.38
C HIS A 204 -3.17 15.85 31.98
N PRO A 205 -3.60 15.98 33.26
CA PRO A 205 -3.86 17.27 33.89
C PRO A 205 -2.69 18.28 33.89
N LEU A 206 -1.45 17.82 33.72
CA LEU A 206 -0.24 18.67 33.66
C LEU A 206 0.15 19.11 32.24
N VAL A 207 -0.71 18.92 31.24
CA VAL A 207 -0.42 19.23 29.84
C VAL A 207 -0.12 20.72 29.59
N ASP A 208 1.04 21.00 28.99
CA ASP A 208 1.42 22.34 28.50
C ASP A 208 1.50 22.35 26.97
N PHE A 209 0.39 22.70 26.32
CA PHE A 209 0.30 22.77 24.86
C PHE A 209 1.26 23.82 24.23
N ALA A 210 1.69 24.83 24.98
CA ALA A 210 2.67 25.80 24.50
C ALA A 210 4.09 25.22 24.52
N ALA A 211 4.45 24.47 25.57
CA ALA A 211 5.71 23.75 25.63
C ALA A 211 5.78 22.60 24.62
N LEU A 212 4.70 21.85 24.43
CA LEU A 212 4.59 20.80 23.41
C LEU A 212 4.79 21.34 22.00
N GLY A 213 4.01 22.35 21.60
CA GLY A 213 4.12 22.97 20.28
C GLY A 213 5.45 23.68 20.06
N GLY A 214 5.97 24.37 21.08
CA GLY A 214 7.23 25.10 21.02
C GLY A 214 8.46 24.21 20.92
N SER A 215 8.56 23.17 21.76
CA SER A 215 9.68 22.22 21.73
C SER A 215 9.67 21.35 20.46
N SER A 216 8.50 20.95 19.97
CA SER A 216 8.38 20.26 18.68
C SER A 216 8.69 21.20 17.49
N GLY A 217 8.40 22.50 17.63
CA GLY A 217 8.82 23.53 16.66
C GLY A 217 10.34 23.75 16.60
N ILE A 218 11.04 23.64 17.73
CA ILE A 218 12.52 23.64 17.77
C ILE A 218 13.07 22.36 17.14
N ASP A 219 12.49 21.20 17.45
CA ASP A 219 12.86 19.93 16.80
C ASP A 219 12.64 19.96 15.28
N PHE A 220 11.63 20.69 14.78
CA PHE A 220 11.44 20.91 13.35
C PHE A 220 12.55 21.74 12.70
N THR A 221 13.15 22.74 13.37
CA THR A 221 14.30 23.47 12.79
C THR A 221 15.57 22.64 12.81
N ILE A 222 15.78 21.81 13.84
CA ILE A 222 16.88 20.83 13.90
C ILE A 222 16.74 19.81 12.76
N PHE A 223 15.53 19.29 12.54
CA PHE A 223 15.24 18.38 11.42
C PHE A 223 15.46 19.07 10.05
N CYS A 224 15.02 20.32 9.87
CA CYS A 224 15.30 21.09 8.66
C CYS A 224 16.80 21.23 8.38
N ASN A 225 17.63 21.42 9.41
CA ASN A 225 19.09 21.47 9.26
C ASN A 225 19.70 20.13 8.84
N SER A 226 19.17 18.98 9.28
CA SER A 226 19.64 17.69 8.76
C SER A 226 19.18 17.43 7.31
N ILE A 227 17.98 17.89 6.92
CA ILE A 227 17.50 17.77 5.54
C ILE A 227 18.22 18.74 4.58
N SER A 228 18.73 19.89 5.05
CA SER A 228 19.48 20.83 4.19
C SER A 228 20.85 20.30 3.73
N HIS A 229 21.33 19.20 4.32
CA HIS A 229 22.59 18.52 3.96
C HIS A 229 22.36 17.19 3.19
N LEU A 230 21.13 16.91 2.74
CA LEU A 230 20.71 15.60 2.21
C LEU A 230 21.17 15.29 0.77
N GLU A 231 21.86 16.20 0.07
CA GLU A 231 22.41 15.92 -1.27
C GLU A 231 23.39 14.74 -1.25
N GLY A 232 23.13 13.70 -2.04
CA GLY A 232 23.85 12.42 -1.99
C GLY A 232 23.53 11.54 -0.77
N GLY A 233 22.67 12.01 0.14
CA GLY A 233 22.21 11.31 1.34
C GLY A 233 20.92 10.52 1.13
N VAL A 234 20.40 9.99 2.24
CA VAL A 234 19.21 9.11 2.26
C VAL A 234 18.20 9.58 3.30
N PHE A 235 16.91 9.56 2.94
CA PHE A 235 15.80 9.69 3.90
C PHE A 235 14.94 8.42 3.92
N LEU A 236 14.77 7.81 5.10
CA LEU A 236 13.94 6.62 5.30
C LEU A 236 12.70 6.97 6.13
N ASN A 237 11.50 6.72 5.59
CA ASN A 237 10.23 6.86 6.31
C ASN A 237 9.69 5.47 6.66
N ILE A 238 9.65 5.12 7.94
CA ILE A 238 9.36 3.75 8.41
C ILE A 238 8.08 3.77 9.24
N GLY A 239 6.99 3.21 8.70
CA GLY A 239 5.71 3.10 9.43
C GLY A 239 5.04 4.43 9.78
N SER A 240 5.28 5.50 9.00
CA SER A 240 4.79 6.86 9.26
C SER A 240 3.95 7.40 8.10
N ALA A 241 2.67 6.99 8.05
CA ALA A 241 1.75 7.25 6.94
C ALA A 241 1.30 8.71 6.77
N VAL A 242 1.54 9.59 7.76
CA VAL A 242 1.19 11.02 7.71
C VAL A 242 2.36 11.89 8.19
N THR A 243 2.67 11.88 9.49
CA THR A 243 3.55 12.88 10.10
C THR A 243 4.93 12.96 9.45
N GLY A 244 5.61 11.83 9.23
CA GLY A 244 6.96 11.81 8.63
C GLY A 244 6.96 12.28 7.18
N ALA A 245 6.04 11.76 6.37
CA ALA A 245 5.88 12.18 4.97
C ALA A 245 5.49 13.66 4.82
N GLU A 246 4.66 14.19 5.72
CA GLU A 246 4.28 15.59 5.70
C GLU A 246 5.43 16.49 6.20
N VAL A 247 6.11 16.15 7.30
CA VAL A 247 7.24 16.91 7.87
C VAL A 247 8.43 16.97 6.91
N PHE A 248 8.84 15.81 6.37
CA PHE A 248 9.93 15.70 5.41
C PHE A 248 9.75 16.63 4.21
N LEU A 249 8.55 16.66 3.63
CA LEU A 249 8.28 17.51 2.46
C LEU A 249 8.41 19.01 2.78
N LYS A 250 8.10 19.48 3.99
CA LYS A 250 8.26 20.90 4.36
C LYS A 250 9.72 21.20 4.64
N ALA A 251 10.42 20.33 5.35
CA ALA A 251 11.86 20.47 5.58
C ALA A 251 12.66 20.53 4.27
N LEU A 252 12.36 19.64 3.32
CA LEU A 252 12.94 19.64 1.97
C LEU A 252 12.58 20.92 1.19
N SER A 253 11.33 21.37 1.29
CA SER A 253 10.88 22.62 0.65
C SER A 253 11.55 23.85 1.26
N ILE A 254 11.84 23.86 2.57
CA ILE A 254 12.54 24.95 3.27
C ILE A 254 14.02 24.97 2.88
N GLY A 255 14.70 23.82 2.90
CA GLY A 255 16.09 23.71 2.48
C GLY A 255 16.31 24.18 1.04
N ARG A 256 15.50 23.69 0.09
CA ARG A 256 15.52 24.16 -1.31
C ARG A 256 15.18 25.65 -1.43
N ASN A 257 14.23 26.16 -0.65
CA ASN A 257 13.87 27.59 -0.67
C ASN A 257 14.97 28.51 -0.10
N GLN A 258 15.77 28.03 0.85
CA GLN A 258 16.94 28.73 1.39
C GLN A 258 18.18 28.62 0.48
N GLY A 259 18.08 27.92 -0.66
CA GLY A 259 19.16 27.81 -1.65
C GLY A 259 20.14 26.64 -1.42
N TYR A 260 19.84 25.72 -0.50
CA TYR A 260 20.63 24.49 -0.36
C TYR A 260 20.38 23.57 -1.57
N THR A 261 21.45 23.04 -2.15
CA THR A 261 21.36 21.98 -3.17
C THR A 261 20.87 20.71 -2.50
N ILE A 262 19.70 20.21 -2.92
CA ILE A 262 19.10 18.97 -2.40
C ILE A 262 18.35 18.33 -3.56
N GLU A 263 19.06 17.76 -4.54
CA GLU A 263 18.51 17.35 -5.83
C GLU A 263 18.64 15.84 -6.07
N ARG A 264 19.83 15.27 -5.84
CA ARG A 264 20.11 13.83 -5.98
C ARG A 264 20.07 13.16 -4.62
N ILE A 265 18.85 12.97 -4.12
CA ILE A 265 18.59 12.32 -2.84
C ILE A 265 18.04 10.90 -3.04
N THR A 266 18.39 9.98 -2.16
CA THR A 266 17.69 8.69 -2.07
C THR A 266 16.56 8.83 -1.05
N THR A 267 15.36 8.36 -1.38
CA THR A 267 14.27 8.28 -0.40
C THR A 267 13.67 6.88 -0.40
N ALA A 268 13.27 6.39 0.77
CA ALA A 268 12.55 5.13 0.89
C ALA A 268 11.38 5.25 1.85
N ASN A 269 10.29 4.53 1.56
CA ASN A 269 9.21 4.33 2.50
C ASN A 269 8.96 2.85 2.75
N PHE A 270 8.95 2.46 4.02
CA PHE A 270 8.68 1.12 4.51
C PHE A 270 7.28 1.05 5.12
N ASP A 271 6.41 0.20 4.58
CA ASP A 271 5.03 -0.02 5.04
C ASP A 271 4.50 -1.37 4.49
N ILE A 272 3.35 -1.83 4.94
CA ILE A 272 2.74 -3.12 4.53
C ILE A 272 1.75 -3.01 3.36
N ILE A 273 1.41 -1.79 2.93
CA ILE A 273 0.36 -1.52 1.95
C ILE A 273 0.75 -2.01 0.53
N PRO A 274 -0.10 -2.77 -0.18
CA PRO A 274 0.19 -3.18 -1.55
C PRO A 274 0.03 -2.02 -2.55
N LEU A 275 1.05 -1.17 -2.67
CA LEU A 275 1.01 0.00 -3.57
C LEU A 275 1.06 -0.34 -5.07
N GLY A 276 1.45 -1.58 -5.42
CA GLY A 276 1.67 -2.03 -6.81
C GLY A 276 2.83 -1.25 -7.46
N ASP A 277 2.68 -0.88 -8.74
CA ASP A 277 3.47 0.22 -9.29
C ASP A 277 3.21 1.47 -8.44
N TYR A 278 4.20 1.83 -7.64
CA TYR A 278 4.15 2.98 -6.74
C TYR A 278 4.62 4.28 -7.39
N ARG A 279 5.20 4.23 -8.60
CA ARG A 279 5.66 5.38 -9.39
C ARG A 279 4.60 5.89 -10.36
N GLY A 280 3.72 5.01 -10.81
CA GLY A 280 2.57 5.32 -11.68
C GLY A 280 1.65 6.41 -11.14
N TYR A 281 0.98 7.08 -12.06
CA TYR A 281 0.01 8.12 -11.75
C TYR A 281 -1.23 7.54 -11.04
N VAL A 282 -1.77 8.29 -10.07
CA VAL A 282 -2.98 7.93 -9.32
C VAL A 282 -3.86 9.18 -9.21
N GLY A 283 -5.11 9.08 -9.71
CA GLY A 283 -6.15 10.10 -9.60
C GLY A 283 -6.72 10.21 -8.18
N ASP A 284 -7.38 11.32 -7.86
CA ASP A 284 -8.02 11.56 -6.54
C ASP A 284 -9.20 10.65 -6.25
N ASP A 285 -9.72 9.98 -7.27
CA ASP A 285 -10.76 8.96 -7.21
C ASP A 285 -10.26 7.55 -6.81
N HIS A 286 -9.01 7.44 -6.31
CA HIS A 286 -8.36 6.20 -5.89
C HIS A 286 -7.66 6.35 -4.53
N PHE A 287 -7.90 5.44 -3.58
CA PHE A 287 -7.44 5.57 -2.18
C PHE A 287 -5.92 5.79 -1.99
N HIS A 288 -5.05 5.14 -2.79
CA HIS A 288 -3.60 5.42 -2.79
C HIS A 288 -3.22 6.89 -3.07
N TYR A 289 -4.13 7.74 -3.58
CA TYR A 289 -3.93 9.18 -3.70
C TYR A 289 -3.74 9.86 -2.34
N TYR A 290 -4.44 9.39 -1.31
CA TYR A 290 -4.48 9.99 0.02
C TYR A 290 -3.35 9.47 0.93
N TYR A 291 -2.78 8.30 0.62
CA TYR A 291 -1.59 7.78 1.29
C TYR A 291 -0.38 8.69 0.99
N ARG A 292 0.03 9.47 2.00
CA ARG A 292 0.98 10.58 1.82
C ARG A 292 2.37 10.14 1.36
N PRO A 293 2.99 9.06 1.86
CA PRO A 293 4.36 8.72 1.50
C PRO A 293 4.58 8.45 0.00
N ARG A 294 3.61 7.82 -0.69
CA ARG A 294 3.67 7.60 -2.15
C ARG A 294 3.96 8.89 -2.93
N LYS A 295 3.44 10.02 -2.47
CA LYS A 295 3.71 11.34 -3.10
C LYS A 295 4.84 12.09 -2.42
N ASN A 296 4.81 12.16 -1.09
CA ASN A 296 5.56 13.15 -0.32
C ASN A 296 6.90 12.62 0.23
N VAL A 297 7.13 11.30 0.17
CA VAL A 297 8.44 10.66 0.40
C VAL A 297 9.04 10.16 -0.91
N ILE A 298 8.25 9.45 -1.72
CA ILE A 298 8.75 8.76 -2.91
C ILE A 298 8.81 9.69 -4.13
N ASN A 299 7.67 10.02 -4.74
CA ASN A 299 7.67 10.54 -6.12
C ASN A 299 7.98 12.04 -6.26
N ARG A 300 7.59 12.90 -5.31
CA ARG A 300 7.86 14.36 -5.38
C ARG A 300 9.27 14.76 -4.93
N PRO A 301 9.85 14.18 -3.86
CA PRO A 301 11.18 14.58 -3.41
C PRO A 301 12.27 14.40 -4.48
N THR A 302 12.23 13.29 -5.22
CA THR A 302 13.23 12.95 -6.24
C THR A 302 12.89 13.47 -7.64
N SER A 303 12.02 14.49 -7.75
CA SER A 303 11.63 15.08 -9.04
C SER A 303 12.71 15.93 -9.71
N LEU A 304 13.82 16.20 -9.02
CA LEU A 304 15.01 16.91 -9.53
C LEU A 304 16.20 15.96 -9.76
N GLY A 305 16.06 14.68 -9.45
CA GLY A 305 17.14 13.70 -9.44
C GLY A 305 17.04 12.72 -8.27
N GLY A 306 17.99 11.78 -8.21
CA GLY A 306 17.99 10.73 -7.18
C GLY A 306 16.99 9.60 -7.48
N LYS A 307 16.59 8.83 -6.46
CA LYS A 307 15.65 7.71 -6.64
C LYS A 307 14.80 7.48 -5.38
N GLY A 308 13.48 7.41 -5.58
CA GLY A 308 12.50 7.04 -4.56
C GLY A 308 12.19 5.55 -4.61
N PHE A 309 12.12 4.95 -3.42
CA PHE A 309 11.86 3.53 -3.17
C PHE A 309 10.58 3.33 -2.34
N TYR A 310 9.82 2.30 -2.66
CA TYR A 310 8.86 1.69 -1.75
C TYR A 310 9.40 0.33 -1.37
N ILE A 311 9.40 0.00 -0.08
CA ILE A 311 9.80 -1.31 0.44
C ILE A 311 8.57 -1.89 1.15
N GLN A 312 7.91 -2.86 0.50
CA GLN A 312 6.72 -3.49 1.07
C GLN A 312 7.11 -4.63 2.02
N GLY A 313 6.72 -4.55 3.30
CA GLY A 313 6.98 -5.60 4.28
C GLY A 313 6.67 -5.22 5.71
N ASN A 314 6.56 -6.21 6.60
CA ASN A 314 6.43 -5.96 8.04
C ASN A 314 7.80 -5.50 8.58
N HIS A 315 7.82 -4.55 9.50
CA HIS A 315 9.08 -4.03 10.05
C HIS A 315 9.90 -5.10 10.78
N LYS A 316 9.24 -6.17 11.29
CA LYS A 316 9.93 -7.35 11.83
C LYS A 316 10.80 -8.08 10.81
N ASP A 317 10.49 -7.96 9.52
CA ASP A 317 11.26 -8.59 8.44
C ASP A 317 12.23 -7.57 7.82
N THR A 318 11.72 -6.36 7.52
CA THR A 318 12.47 -5.35 6.77
C THR A 318 13.59 -4.69 7.57
N ILE A 319 13.45 -4.53 8.90
CA ILE A 319 14.47 -3.83 9.72
C ILE A 319 15.66 -4.75 10.06
N PRO A 320 15.48 -6.02 10.46
CA PRO A 320 16.60 -6.95 10.60
C PRO A 320 17.34 -7.16 9.28
N ASN A 321 16.63 -7.33 8.15
CA ASN A 321 17.25 -7.41 6.82
C ASN A 321 18.00 -6.12 6.44
N LEU A 322 17.49 -4.94 6.80
CA LEU A 322 18.17 -3.68 6.54
C LEU A 322 19.46 -3.57 7.35
N TYR A 323 19.42 -3.94 8.63
CA TYR A 323 20.60 -3.97 9.49
C TYR A 323 21.65 -4.95 8.95
N ASP A 324 21.28 -6.20 8.72
CA ASP A 324 22.20 -7.26 8.27
C ASP A 324 22.89 -6.90 6.95
N ARG A 325 22.11 -6.57 5.90
CA ARG A 325 22.68 -6.29 4.58
C ARG A 325 23.52 -5.00 4.56
N VAL A 326 23.19 -3.99 5.37
CA VAL A 326 24.04 -2.78 5.51
C VAL A 326 25.32 -3.11 6.29
N MET A 327 25.24 -3.85 7.40
CA MET A 327 26.41 -4.25 8.20
C MET A 327 27.37 -5.12 7.41
N GLY A 328 26.88 -6.16 6.73
CA GLY A 328 27.69 -7.07 5.92
C GLY A 328 28.44 -6.34 4.80
N ARG A 329 27.77 -5.39 4.12
CA ARG A 329 28.40 -4.59 3.06
C ARG A 329 29.41 -3.55 3.61
N LEU A 330 29.16 -2.94 4.77
CA LEU A 330 30.15 -2.07 5.44
C LEU A 330 31.37 -2.85 5.94
N ALA A 331 31.18 -4.05 6.48
CA ALA A 331 32.28 -4.94 6.88
C ALA A 331 33.11 -5.40 5.68
N ALA A 332 32.45 -5.77 4.57
CA ALA A 332 33.13 -6.13 3.32
C ALA A 332 33.99 -4.97 2.76
N GLN A 333 33.50 -3.72 2.83
CA GLN A 333 34.24 -2.54 2.38
C GLN A 333 35.48 -2.26 3.24
N LYS A 334 35.36 -2.32 4.57
CA LYS A 334 36.53 -2.22 5.49
C LYS A 334 37.61 -3.25 5.13
N LEU A 335 37.21 -4.50 4.86
CA LEU A 335 38.10 -5.60 4.47
C LEU A 335 38.70 -5.47 3.06
N SER A 336 38.13 -4.66 2.16
CA SER A 336 38.76 -4.31 0.88
C SER A 336 39.68 -3.11 0.99
N ASP A 337 39.33 -2.10 1.80
CA ASP A 337 40.16 -0.92 2.03
C ASP A 337 41.47 -1.29 2.73
N GLU A 338 41.43 -2.14 3.76
CA GLU A 338 42.63 -2.66 4.44
C GLU A 338 43.60 -3.37 3.47
N LYS A 339 43.08 -4.29 2.64
CA LYS A 339 43.88 -5.00 1.62
C LYS A 339 44.42 -4.07 0.54
N THR A 340 43.65 -3.05 0.16
CA THR A 340 44.08 -2.03 -0.79
C THR A 340 45.17 -1.15 -0.19
N HIS A 341 45.14 -0.89 1.12
CA HIS A 341 46.16 -0.13 1.82
C HIS A 341 47.50 -0.89 1.92
N ASP A 342 47.47 -2.20 2.19
CA ASP A 342 48.65 -3.07 2.12
C ASP A 342 49.23 -3.11 0.70
N GLN A 343 48.40 -3.22 -0.34
CA GLN A 343 48.89 -3.25 -1.72
C GLN A 343 49.39 -1.90 -2.23
N LYS A 344 48.80 -0.78 -1.79
CA LYS A 344 49.28 0.58 -2.10
C LYS A 344 50.62 0.94 -1.45
N SER A 345 51.15 0.15 -0.51
CA SER A 345 52.48 0.39 0.04
C SER A 345 53.63 0.09 -0.95
N LEU A 346 53.32 -0.41 -2.16
CA LEU A 346 54.31 -0.88 -3.14
C LEU A 346 54.32 -0.12 -4.49
N ASP A 347 53.24 0.56 -4.89
CA ASP A 347 53.10 1.16 -6.23
C ASP A 347 52.40 2.54 -6.23
N GLU A 348 53.11 3.63 -5.91
CA GLU A 348 52.70 5.00 -6.29
C GLU A 348 53.90 5.84 -6.77
N ASN A 349 54.06 6.00 -8.09
CA ASN A 349 55.08 6.91 -8.65
C ASN A 349 54.81 7.37 -10.12
N SER A 350 53.67 8.02 -10.43
CA SER A 350 53.54 8.87 -11.65
C SER A 350 52.30 9.81 -11.74
N LEU A 351 52.52 11.09 -11.45
CA LEU A 351 52.30 12.29 -12.33
C LEU A 351 50.95 12.66 -13.04
N HIS A 352 50.54 13.94 -12.82
CA HIS A 352 49.93 14.96 -13.72
C HIS A 352 48.44 14.96 -14.21
N GLU A 353 47.63 15.84 -13.60
CA GLU A 353 46.96 17.08 -14.13
C GLU A 353 46.03 17.14 -15.39
N ILE A 354 45.29 18.29 -15.52
CA ILE A 354 44.39 18.80 -16.63
C ILE A 354 42.90 18.34 -16.54
N SER A 355 41.79 19.12 -16.61
CA SER A 355 41.38 20.54 -16.92
C SER A 355 40.80 20.81 -18.34
N SER A 356 39.66 21.50 -18.59
CA SER A 356 38.50 21.98 -17.78
C SER A 356 37.31 22.45 -18.68
N ASP A 357 36.19 22.89 -18.06
CA ASP A 357 35.18 23.88 -18.51
C ASP A 357 34.06 23.61 -19.59
N GLN A 358 32.81 23.49 -19.07
CA GLN A 358 31.61 24.33 -19.35
C GLN A 358 30.72 24.22 -20.65
N PRO A 359 29.45 24.75 -20.65
CA PRO A 359 28.30 24.16 -21.38
C PRO A 359 27.43 25.11 -22.26
N CYS A 360 26.28 24.65 -22.83
CA CYS A 360 25.22 25.55 -23.36
C CYS A 360 23.73 25.04 -23.48
N CYS A 361 22.83 25.70 -22.72
CA CYS A 361 21.43 26.18 -22.95
C CYS A 361 20.37 25.58 -23.95
N ASP A 362 19.18 25.27 -23.40
CA ASP A 362 17.77 25.62 -23.77
C ASP A 362 17.25 25.83 -25.23
N LYS A 363 16.06 25.26 -25.55
CA LYS A 363 14.77 26.01 -25.68
C LYS A 363 13.49 25.15 -25.90
N LYS A 364 12.31 25.80 -25.79
CA LYS A 364 10.94 25.23 -25.64
C LYS A 364 10.06 25.33 -26.91
N SER A 365 8.95 24.58 -26.96
CA SER A 365 7.78 24.89 -27.83
C SER A 365 6.43 24.48 -27.19
N LYS A 366 5.29 24.86 -27.81
CA LYS A 366 3.90 24.56 -27.38
C LYS A 366 2.98 24.31 -28.59
N LYS A 367 1.96 23.44 -28.44
CA LYS A 367 0.64 23.41 -29.13
C LYS A 367 -0.27 22.51 -28.27
N THR A 368 -1.46 22.90 -27.79
CA THR A 368 -2.75 23.30 -28.42
C THR A 368 -3.75 22.14 -28.36
N LEU A 369 -4.92 22.35 -27.75
CA LEU A 369 -5.98 21.35 -27.58
C LEU A 369 -6.86 21.22 -28.84
N PHE A 370 -7.51 20.06 -28.96
CA PHE A 370 -8.66 19.82 -29.84
C PHE A 370 -9.77 19.12 -29.04
N ASN A 371 -11.03 19.36 -29.42
CA ASN A 371 -12.18 18.57 -28.95
C ASN A 371 -12.32 17.32 -29.84
N MET A 372 -12.80 16.21 -29.26
CA MET A 372 -13.32 15.07 -30.02
C MET A 372 -14.62 14.55 -29.38
N GLU A 373 -15.49 14.01 -30.20
CA GLU A 373 -16.68 13.25 -29.78
C GLU A 373 -16.25 11.85 -29.30
N TYR A 374 -17.09 11.20 -28.50
CA TYR A 374 -16.74 9.89 -27.91
C TYR A 374 -16.74 8.78 -28.97
N SER A 375 -15.55 8.21 -29.23
CA SER A 375 -15.38 6.93 -29.91
C SER A 375 -16.02 5.78 -29.11
N PRO A 376 -16.65 4.78 -29.76
CA PRO A 376 -17.17 3.59 -29.07
C PRO A 376 -16.06 2.66 -28.56
N ILE A 377 -14.84 2.77 -29.12
CA ILE A 377 -13.62 2.12 -28.64
C ILE A 377 -12.77 3.17 -27.92
N GLU A 378 -12.37 2.91 -26.68
CA GLU A 378 -11.39 3.73 -25.96
C GLU A 378 -10.03 3.01 -25.90
N ILE A 379 -9.01 3.61 -26.53
CA ILE A 379 -7.63 3.17 -26.38
C ILE A 379 -7.05 3.82 -25.11
N ILE A 380 -6.53 3.01 -24.17
CA ILE A 380 -5.82 3.54 -22.99
C ILE A 380 -4.33 3.65 -23.28
N ASN A 381 -3.73 2.55 -23.74
CA ASN A 381 -2.30 2.42 -24.02
C ASN A 381 -2.12 1.24 -24.98
N MET A 382 -1.44 1.45 -26.11
CA MET A 382 -1.14 0.38 -27.08
C MET A 382 0.38 0.29 -27.27
N PRO A 383 0.98 -0.91 -27.19
CA PRO A 383 2.42 -1.06 -27.37
C PRO A 383 2.82 -0.77 -28.82
N ASN A 384 3.77 0.14 -29.02
CA ASN A 384 4.24 0.59 -30.34
C ASN A 384 4.89 -0.52 -31.21
N ASN A 385 5.12 -1.71 -30.67
CA ASN A 385 5.70 -2.85 -31.39
C ASN A 385 5.10 -4.15 -30.82
N LYS A 386 4.08 -4.68 -31.49
CA LYS A 386 3.37 -5.92 -31.13
C LYS A 386 3.85 -7.07 -32.04
N PRO A 387 4.24 -8.23 -31.50
CA PRO A 387 4.36 -9.44 -32.32
C PRO A 387 2.96 -9.93 -32.72
N PRO A 388 2.83 -10.79 -33.75
CA PRO A 388 1.53 -11.35 -34.10
C PRO A 388 0.96 -12.18 -32.94
N ILE A 389 -0.31 -11.89 -32.62
CA ILE A 389 -1.14 -12.67 -31.69
C ILE A 389 -1.31 -14.07 -32.28
N LYS A 390 -1.30 -15.09 -31.42
CA LYS A 390 -1.50 -16.51 -31.77
C LYS A 390 -2.65 -17.17 -31.01
N SER A 391 -3.07 -16.58 -29.88
CA SER A 391 -4.12 -17.14 -29.05
C SER A 391 -4.93 -16.05 -28.37
N VAL A 392 -6.24 -16.27 -28.26
CA VAL A 392 -7.17 -15.37 -27.59
C VAL A 392 -7.83 -16.10 -26.42
N ILE A 393 -7.77 -15.52 -25.24
CA ILE A 393 -8.37 -16.03 -24.01
C ILE A 393 -9.57 -15.14 -23.67
N PHE A 394 -10.76 -15.72 -23.66
CA PHE A 394 -11.99 -15.08 -23.26
C PHE A 394 -12.35 -15.47 -21.83
N ASP A 395 -12.67 -14.49 -20.99
CA ASP A 395 -13.68 -14.70 -19.97
C ASP A 395 -15.06 -14.90 -20.65
N PHE A 396 -16.01 -15.53 -19.96
CA PHE A 396 -17.32 -15.86 -20.52
C PHE A 396 -18.48 -15.05 -19.92
N ASP A 397 -18.50 -14.88 -18.60
CA ASP A 397 -19.68 -14.50 -17.83
C ASP A 397 -19.75 -12.99 -17.61
N GLY A 398 -20.55 -12.30 -18.42
CA GLY A 398 -20.54 -10.83 -18.54
C GLY A 398 -19.66 -10.31 -19.69
N THR A 399 -18.82 -11.19 -20.25
CA THR A 399 -17.90 -10.92 -21.37
C THR A 399 -18.47 -11.34 -22.72
N LEU A 400 -19.00 -12.56 -22.83
CA LEU A 400 -19.67 -13.10 -24.03
C LEU A 400 -21.14 -13.43 -23.75
N SER A 401 -21.42 -13.95 -22.56
CA SER A 401 -22.71 -14.46 -22.10
C SER A 401 -23.34 -13.54 -21.05
N THR A 402 -24.67 -13.43 -21.06
CA THR A 402 -25.49 -12.87 -19.98
C THR A 402 -26.40 -13.92 -19.33
N LEU A 403 -26.13 -15.22 -19.53
CA LEU A 403 -26.86 -16.31 -18.85
C LEU A 403 -26.82 -16.16 -17.33
N ARG A 404 -25.76 -15.58 -16.77
CA ARG A 404 -25.59 -15.31 -15.33
C ARG A 404 -25.95 -13.88 -14.88
N GLN A 405 -26.45 -13.02 -15.77
CA GLN A 405 -26.91 -11.66 -15.44
C GLN A 405 -27.99 -11.70 -14.34
N GLY A 406 -27.84 -10.91 -13.28
CA GLY A 406 -28.72 -10.94 -12.09
C GLY A 406 -28.21 -11.83 -10.95
N TRP A 407 -26.96 -12.31 -11.01
CA TRP A 407 -26.33 -13.03 -9.89
C TRP A 407 -26.24 -12.19 -8.59
N GLU A 408 -26.14 -10.87 -8.71
CA GLU A 408 -26.13 -9.93 -7.56
C GLU A 408 -27.44 -10.01 -6.75
N ASP A 409 -28.59 -10.16 -7.42
CA ASP A 409 -29.92 -10.35 -6.82
C ASP A 409 -30.05 -11.68 -6.06
N ILE A 410 -29.07 -12.59 -6.19
CA ILE A 410 -28.96 -13.85 -5.46
C ILE A 410 -27.89 -13.75 -4.36
N MET A 411 -26.78 -13.05 -4.64
CA MET A 411 -25.66 -12.87 -3.73
C MET A 411 -26.00 -11.96 -2.54
N GLU A 412 -26.60 -10.78 -2.75
CA GLU A 412 -26.95 -9.88 -1.63
C GLU A 412 -27.93 -10.55 -0.65
N PRO A 413 -29.06 -11.15 -1.09
CA PRO A 413 -29.97 -11.81 -0.15
C PRO A 413 -29.33 -12.99 0.58
N LEU A 414 -28.51 -13.81 -0.10
CA LEU A 414 -27.80 -14.92 0.56
C LEU A 414 -26.84 -14.43 1.64
N MET A 415 -25.97 -13.45 1.33
CA MET A 415 -25.01 -12.94 2.30
C MET A 415 -25.71 -12.33 3.52
N LEU A 416 -26.79 -11.58 3.30
CA LEU A 416 -27.59 -11.00 4.39
C LEU A 416 -28.29 -12.09 5.23
N GLU A 417 -28.94 -13.05 4.60
CA GLU A 417 -29.63 -14.17 5.25
C GLU A 417 -28.69 -14.99 6.14
N MET A 418 -27.49 -15.31 5.63
CA MET A 418 -26.49 -16.11 6.34
C MET A 418 -25.84 -15.33 7.50
N ILE A 419 -25.60 -14.02 7.36
CA ILE A 419 -25.07 -13.20 8.46
C ILE A 419 -26.10 -12.99 9.57
N THR A 420 -27.39 -12.79 9.24
CA THR A 420 -28.42 -12.51 10.25
C THR A 420 -29.14 -13.74 10.80
N GLY A 421 -29.04 -14.89 10.14
CA GLY A 421 -29.84 -16.07 10.46
C GLY A 421 -31.33 -15.83 10.18
N GLY A 422 -31.63 -15.19 9.05
CA GLY A 422 -33.01 -14.87 8.62
C GLY A 422 -33.70 -13.72 9.38
N LYS A 423 -32.96 -12.93 10.18
CA LYS A 423 -33.46 -11.70 10.81
C LYS A 423 -33.31 -10.50 9.87
N GLU A 424 -34.06 -9.43 10.08
CA GLU A 424 -33.93 -8.19 9.29
C GLU A 424 -32.52 -7.57 9.42
N PRO A 425 -31.76 -7.44 8.30
CA PRO A 425 -30.43 -6.86 8.32
C PRO A 425 -30.48 -5.33 8.45
N SER A 426 -29.60 -4.78 9.29
CA SER A 426 -29.45 -3.34 9.50
C SER A 426 -28.99 -2.63 8.22
N PHE A 427 -29.27 -1.32 8.13
CA PHE A 427 -28.80 -0.50 7.00
C PHE A 427 -27.28 -0.60 6.80
N GLN A 428 -26.50 -0.55 7.89
CA GLN A 428 -25.03 -0.68 7.84
C GLN A 428 -24.58 -2.04 7.29
N LEU A 429 -25.29 -3.12 7.61
CA LEU A 429 -24.99 -4.45 7.08
C LEU A 429 -25.35 -4.58 5.59
N ARG A 430 -26.52 -4.04 5.17
CA ARG A 430 -26.94 -3.99 3.76
C ARG A 430 -25.92 -3.24 2.90
N GLU A 431 -25.49 -2.05 3.32
CA GLU A 431 -24.48 -1.28 2.58
C GLU A 431 -23.11 -1.97 2.57
N LYS A 432 -22.69 -2.62 3.67
CA LYS A 432 -21.42 -3.38 3.72
C LYS A 432 -21.41 -4.57 2.75
N VAL A 433 -22.52 -5.31 2.65
CA VAL A 433 -22.66 -6.43 1.71
C VAL A 433 -22.63 -5.93 0.26
N LYS A 434 -23.38 -4.86 -0.06
CA LYS A 434 -23.36 -4.25 -1.39
C LYS A 434 -21.97 -3.77 -1.82
N GLN A 435 -21.28 -3.05 -0.94
CA GLN A 435 -19.91 -2.61 -1.19
C GLN A 435 -18.99 -3.81 -1.45
N TYR A 436 -19.11 -4.88 -0.66
CA TYR A 436 -18.31 -6.08 -0.87
C TYR A 436 -18.62 -6.79 -2.20
N ILE A 437 -19.87 -6.80 -2.66
CA ILE A 437 -20.25 -7.43 -3.94
C ILE A 437 -19.64 -6.68 -5.14
N ASP A 438 -19.74 -5.34 -5.18
CA ASP A 438 -19.07 -4.52 -6.22
C ASP A 438 -17.54 -4.67 -6.15
N GLU A 439 -16.95 -4.60 -4.95
CA GLU A 439 -15.51 -4.74 -4.75
C GLU A 439 -14.98 -6.15 -5.10
N SER A 440 -15.76 -7.21 -4.87
CA SER A 440 -15.35 -8.61 -5.09
C SER A 440 -15.68 -9.16 -6.49
N THR A 441 -16.44 -8.43 -7.31
CA THR A 441 -16.82 -8.88 -8.65
C THR A 441 -15.61 -9.30 -9.50
N GLY A 442 -15.71 -10.49 -10.12
CA GLY A 442 -14.65 -11.12 -10.92
C GLY A 442 -13.63 -11.96 -10.13
N ILE A 443 -13.70 -11.98 -8.79
CA ILE A 443 -12.95 -12.94 -7.95
C ILE A 443 -13.71 -14.28 -7.93
N GLN A 444 -13.01 -15.42 -7.79
CA GLN A 444 -13.67 -16.72 -7.58
C GLN A 444 -14.62 -16.69 -6.38
N THR A 445 -15.79 -17.31 -6.52
CA THR A 445 -16.84 -17.36 -5.49
C THR A 445 -16.36 -17.90 -4.14
N ILE A 446 -15.39 -18.82 -4.10
CA ILE A 446 -14.89 -19.39 -2.84
C ILE A 446 -14.31 -18.34 -1.88
N PHE A 447 -13.69 -17.26 -2.40
CA PHE A 447 -13.20 -16.15 -1.57
C PHE A 447 -14.33 -15.22 -1.11
N GLN A 448 -15.41 -15.09 -1.88
CA GLN A 448 -16.63 -14.39 -1.44
C GLN A 448 -17.31 -15.14 -0.30
N MET A 449 -17.24 -16.47 -0.31
CA MET A 449 -17.77 -17.34 0.75
C MET A 449 -16.85 -17.40 1.98
N GLU A 450 -15.54 -17.22 1.82
CA GLU A 450 -14.59 -17.04 2.93
C GLU A 450 -14.86 -15.75 3.69
N TRP A 451 -15.03 -14.63 2.96
CA TRP A 451 -15.45 -13.36 3.57
C TRP A 451 -16.82 -13.47 4.25
N LEU A 452 -17.77 -14.20 3.64
CA LEU A 452 -19.07 -14.44 4.24
C LEU A 452 -18.94 -15.20 5.56
N GLU A 453 -18.16 -16.28 5.60
CA GLU A 453 -17.87 -17.03 6.83
C GLU A 453 -17.29 -16.14 7.93
N GLU A 454 -16.31 -15.30 7.60
CA GLU A 454 -15.77 -14.29 8.52
C GLU A 454 -16.87 -13.33 9.02
N GLN A 455 -17.77 -12.86 8.15
CA GLN A 455 -18.85 -11.96 8.58
C GLN A 455 -19.87 -12.66 9.48
N VAL A 456 -20.25 -13.91 9.21
CA VAL A 456 -21.17 -14.65 10.10
C VAL A 456 -20.55 -14.78 11.49
N ARG A 457 -19.25 -15.12 11.57
CA ARG A 457 -18.49 -15.19 12.83
C ARG A 457 -18.39 -13.82 13.54
N LEU A 458 -18.05 -12.76 12.80
CA LEU A 458 -17.78 -11.42 13.34
C LEU A 458 -19.03 -10.69 13.83
N TRP A 459 -20.16 -10.83 13.14
CA TRP A 459 -21.43 -10.22 13.59
C TRP A 459 -22.13 -11.04 14.68
N GLY A 460 -21.96 -12.37 14.69
CA GLY A 460 -22.51 -13.25 15.74
C GLY A 460 -24.04 -13.29 15.82
N ILE A 461 -24.76 -12.75 14.82
CA ILE A 461 -26.22 -12.64 14.81
C ILE A 461 -26.87 -13.99 14.49
N ASN A 462 -26.25 -14.77 13.59
CA ASN A 462 -26.61 -16.15 13.30
C ASN A 462 -25.83 -17.11 14.23
N PRO A 463 -26.50 -17.99 15.02
CA PRO A 463 -25.81 -18.98 15.84
C PRO A 463 -25.26 -20.17 15.04
N VAL A 464 -25.63 -20.32 13.77
CA VAL A 464 -25.13 -21.38 12.87
C VAL A 464 -24.09 -20.80 11.93
N VAL A 465 -22.83 -21.16 12.13
CA VAL A 465 -21.73 -20.86 11.20
C VAL A 465 -21.43 -22.11 10.40
N GLN A 466 -21.58 -22.03 9.08
CA GLN A 466 -21.12 -23.04 8.13
C GLN A 466 -19.74 -22.66 7.57
N ASP A 467 -19.08 -23.58 6.86
CA ASP A 467 -17.82 -23.29 6.17
C ASP A 467 -18.02 -22.68 4.76
N LYS A 468 -16.96 -22.07 4.23
CA LYS A 468 -16.94 -21.45 2.89
C LYS A 468 -17.31 -22.39 1.72
N TRP A 469 -17.14 -23.71 1.84
CA TRP A 469 -17.60 -24.65 0.80
C TRP A 469 -19.10 -24.89 0.88
N TRP A 470 -19.66 -25.01 2.09
CA TRP A 470 -21.12 -25.08 2.26
C TRP A 470 -21.82 -23.83 1.72
N TYR A 471 -21.28 -22.63 1.99
CA TYR A 471 -21.85 -21.40 1.44
C TYR A 471 -21.70 -21.35 -0.10
N LYS A 472 -20.61 -21.87 -0.68
CA LYS A 472 -20.48 -22.00 -2.16
C LYS A 472 -21.52 -22.96 -2.73
N ASP A 473 -21.74 -24.11 -2.09
CA ASP A 473 -22.71 -25.11 -2.54
C ASP A 473 -24.15 -24.55 -2.50
N GLU A 474 -24.53 -23.80 -1.46
CA GLU A 474 -25.85 -23.14 -1.37
C GLU A 474 -25.99 -21.93 -2.32
N TYR A 475 -24.93 -21.13 -2.53
CA TYR A 475 -24.93 -20.08 -3.55
C TYR A 475 -25.11 -20.66 -4.96
N ASN A 476 -24.29 -21.65 -5.31
CA ASN A 476 -24.37 -22.36 -6.58
C ASN A 476 -25.76 -22.96 -6.80
N ARG A 477 -26.37 -23.56 -5.76
CA ARG A 477 -27.73 -24.08 -5.85
C ARG A 477 -28.73 -23.00 -6.28
N ARG A 478 -28.73 -21.84 -5.61
CA ARG A 478 -29.62 -20.70 -5.93
C ARG A 478 -29.33 -20.12 -7.32
N LEU A 479 -28.06 -19.93 -7.67
CA LEU A 479 -27.64 -19.38 -8.96
C LEU A 479 -28.06 -20.29 -10.12
N LEU A 480 -27.82 -21.60 -9.99
CA LEU A 480 -28.12 -22.56 -11.04
C LEU A 480 -29.63 -22.77 -11.25
N ASP A 481 -30.49 -22.49 -10.28
CA ASP A 481 -31.94 -22.48 -10.50
C ASP A 481 -32.35 -21.38 -11.51
N MET A 482 -31.70 -20.21 -11.47
CA MET A 482 -31.87 -19.15 -12.48
C MET A 482 -31.24 -19.56 -13.84
N VAL A 483 -30.01 -20.06 -13.82
CA VAL A 483 -29.25 -20.35 -15.05
C VAL A 483 -29.85 -21.53 -15.82
N ARG A 484 -30.21 -22.63 -15.15
CA ARG A 484 -30.92 -23.77 -15.78
C ARG A 484 -32.20 -23.32 -16.47
N THR A 485 -32.99 -22.45 -15.84
CA THR A 485 -34.23 -21.88 -16.41
C THR A 485 -33.99 -21.06 -17.69
N ARG A 486 -32.76 -20.58 -17.93
CA ARG A 486 -32.36 -19.89 -19.18
C ARG A 486 -31.79 -20.88 -20.20
N VAL A 487 -30.91 -21.80 -19.78
CA VAL A 487 -30.31 -22.86 -20.61
C VAL A 487 -31.39 -23.79 -21.19
N GLU A 488 -32.31 -24.30 -20.39
CA GLU A 488 -33.40 -25.18 -20.85
C GLU A 488 -34.29 -24.53 -21.92
N LYS A 489 -34.40 -23.20 -21.95
CA LYS A 489 -35.16 -22.48 -22.99
C LYS A 489 -34.42 -22.42 -24.31
N LEU A 490 -33.09 -22.36 -24.27
CA LEU A 490 -32.25 -22.49 -25.47
C LEU A 490 -32.34 -23.91 -26.02
N GLU A 491 -32.17 -24.92 -25.15
CA GLU A 491 -32.30 -26.34 -25.51
C GLU A 491 -33.68 -26.69 -26.09
N ARG A 492 -34.76 -26.07 -25.59
CA ARG A 492 -36.13 -26.24 -26.09
C ARG A 492 -36.49 -25.35 -27.30
N GLY A 493 -35.62 -24.41 -27.70
CA GLY A 493 -35.92 -23.43 -28.75
C GLY A 493 -36.99 -22.39 -28.36
N GLU A 494 -37.23 -22.18 -27.07
CA GLU A 494 -38.12 -21.16 -26.50
C GLU A 494 -37.46 -19.77 -26.42
N ALA A 495 -36.14 -19.69 -26.61
CA ALA A 495 -35.34 -18.47 -26.71
C ALA A 495 -34.18 -18.68 -27.71
N ASN A 496 -33.57 -17.59 -28.20
CA ASN A 496 -32.43 -17.65 -29.11
C ASN A 496 -31.12 -17.41 -28.34
N PRO A 497 -29.96 -17.97 -28.75
CA PRO A 497 -28.66 -17.60 -28.18
C PRO A 497 -28.40 -16.09 -28.21
N GLU A 498 -28.79 -15.42 -29.30
CA GLU A 498 -28.71 -13.97 -29.49
C GLU A 498 -29.55 -13.15 -28.48
N ASP A 499 -30.42 -13.78 -27.70
CA ASP A 499 -31.14 -13.14 -26.59
C ASP A 499 -30.26 -13.01 -25.33
N PHE A 500 -29.18 -13.80 -25.22
CA PHE A 500 -28.26 -13.84 -24.07
C PHE A 500 -26.80 -13.47 -24.40
N LEU A 501 -26.42 -13.34 -25.68
CA LEU A 501 -25.07 -12.90 -26.05
C LEU A 501 -24.86 -11.38 -25.90
N ILE A 502 -23.63 -10.96 -25.59
CA ILE A 502 -23.19 -9.57 -25.79
C ILE A 502 -23.22 -9.26 -27.29
N LYS A 503 -23.69 -8.07 -27.69
CA LYS A 503 -23.96 -7.80 -29.12
C LYS A 503 -22.68 -7.78 -29.95
N GLY A 504 -22.72 -8.45 -31.10
CA GLY A 504 -21.58 -8.64 -31.99
C GLY A 504 -20.63 -9.77 -31.57
N SER A 505 -20.82 -10.43 -30.42
CA SER A 505 -19.89 -11.46 -29.93
C SER A 505 -19.75 -12.63 -30.89
N LYS A 506 -20.86 -13.06 -31.50
CA LYS A 506 -20.85 -14.18 -32.44
C LYS A 506 -20.09 -13.81 -33.72
N GLU A 507 -20.41 -12.68 -34.33
CA GLU A 507 -19.74 -12.28 -35.57
C GLU A 507 -18.26 -11.92 -35.34
N PHE A 508 -17.87 -11.52 -34.12
CA PHE A 508 -16.46 -11.37 -33.74
C PHE A 508 -15.75 -12.71 -33.56
N LEU A 509 -16.43 -13.74 -33.04
CA LEU A 509 -15.90 -15.12 -33.01
C LEU A 509 -15.81 -15.74 -34.40
N ASP A 510 -16.80 -15.51 -35.28
CA ASP A 510 -16.75 -15.88 -36.70
C ASP A 510 -15.54 -15.23 -37.41
N ASP A 511 -15.35 -13.92 -37.23
CA ASP A 511 -14.23 -13.19 -37.82
C ASP A 511 -12.87 -13.71 -37.26
N LEU A 512 -12.73 -13.91 -35.94
CA LEU A 512 -11.49 -14.43 -35.35
C LEU A 512 -11.19 -15.87 -35.76
N SER A 513 -12.21 -16.73 -35.87
CA SER A 513 -12.04 -18.14 -36.27
C SER A 513 -11.76 -18.30 -37.77
N SER A 514 -11.84 -17.21 -38.55
CA SER A 514 -11.33 -17.16 -39.93
C SER A 514 -9.81 -16.92 -40.00
N MET A 515 -9.16 -16.65 -38.86
CA MET A 515 -7.72 -16.40 -38.73
C MET A 515 -6.99 -17.62 -38.15
N ASP A 516 -5.65 -17.65 -38.28
CA ASP A 516 -4.78 -18.71 -37.73
C ASP A 516 -4.54 -18.48 -36.22
N LEU A 517 -5.60 -18.67 -35.41
CA LEU A 517 -5.65 -18.40 -33.97
C LEU A 517 -6.28 -19.56 -33.19
N ASP A 518 -5.67 -19.95 -32.08
CA ASP A 518 -6.36 -20.75 -31.06
C ASP A 518 -7.25 -19.84 -30.18
N LEU A 519 -8.52 -20.19 -29.96
CA LEU A 519 -9.42 -19.47 -29.06
C LEU A 519 -9.71 -20.30 -27.80
N TYR A 520 -9.76 -19.66 -26.62
CA TYR A 520 -9.97 -20.30 -25.32
C TYR A 520 -11.05 -19.60 -24.51
N VAL A 521 -11.76 -20.37 -23.67
CA VAL A 521 -12.58 -19.83 -22.57
C VAL A 521 -11.95 -20.18 -21.23
N ALA A 522 -11.88 -19.23 -20.31
CA ALA A 522 -11.46 -19.43 -18.92
C ALA A 522 -12.41 -18.69 -17.95
N SER A 523 -13.44 -19.38 -17.44
CA SER A 523 -14.40 -18.82 -16.47
C SER A 523 -14.09 -19.26 -15.03
N GLY A 524 -14.51 -18.45 -14.05
CA GLY A 524 -14.57 -18.84 -12.63
C GLY A 524 -15.78 -19.72 -12.28
N THR A 525 -16.72 -19.92 -13.22
CA THR A 525 -17.82 -20.88 -13.13
C THR A 525 -17.29 -22.32 -13.14
N ASP A 526 -17.89 -23.22 -12.35
CA ASP A 526 -17.47 -24.63 -12.27
C ASP A 526 -17.51 -25.31 -13.65
N HIS A 527 -16.49 -26.13 -13.97
CA HIS A 527 -16.22 -26.61 -15.34
C HIS A 527 -17.42 -27.22 -16.08
N GLY A 528 -18.20 -28.08 -15.40
CA GLY A 528 -19.37 -28.73 -15.99
C GLY A 528 -20.54 -27.79 -16.30
N ASP A 529 -20.58 -26.60 -15.71
CA ASP A 529 -21.61 -25.59 -16.00
C ASP A 529 -21.20 -24.71 -17.17
N VAL A 530 -19.97 -24.17 -17.17
CA VAL A 530 -19.51 -23.31 -18.29
C VAL A 530 -19.49 -24.05 -19.62
N VAL A 531 -19.14 -25.34 -19.66
CA VAL A 531 -19.22 -26.15 -20.89
C VAL A 531 -20.66 -26.20 -21.41
N ARG A 532 -21.64 -26.51 -20.54
CA ARG A 532 -23.06 -26.56 -20.93
C ARG A 532 -23.62 -25.21 -21.36
N GLU A 533 -23.21 -24.12 -20.71
CA GLU A 533 -23.62 -22.76 -21.07
C GLU A 533 -23.02 -22.31 -22.41
N VAL A 534 -21.76 -22.66 -22.69
CA VAL A 534 -21.11 -22.43 -24.00
C VAL A 534 -21.75 -23.27 -25.11
N GLU A 535 -22.12 -24.52 -24.83
CA GLU A 535 -22.84 -25.40 -25.76
C GLU A 535 -24.27 -24.92 -26.04
N ALA A 536 -25.02 -24.49 -25.03
CA ALA A 536 -26.40 -24.00 -25.16
C ALA A 536 -26.50 -22.69 -25.94
N LEU A 537 -25.45 -21.84 -25.90
CA LEU A 537 -25.32 -20.68 -26.79
C LEU A 537 -24.78 -21.02 -28.19
N GLY A 538 -24.46 -22.30 -28.44
CA GLY A 538 -23.91 -22.77 -29.71
C GLY A 538 -22.47 -22.36 -29.99
N LEU A 539 -21.73 -21.85 -28.99
CA LEU A 539 -20.40 -21.27 -29.17
C LEU A 539 -19.25 -22.28 -29.03
N SER A 540 -19.50 -23.51 -28.55
CA SER A 540 -18.44 -24.49 -28.25
C SER A 540 -17.52 -24.81 -29.42
N HIS A 541 -18.03 -24.74 -30.65
CA HIS A 541 -17.28 -25.02 -31.88
C HIS A 541 -16.22 -23.97 -32.26
N TYR A 542 -16.22 -22.79 -31.62
CA TYR A 542 -15.19 -21.75 -31.84
C TYR A 542 -13.92 -21.96 -31.00
N PHE A 543 -13.97 -22.75 -29.91
CA PHE A 543 -12.92 -22.78 -28.89
C PHE A 543 -12.09 -24.07 -28.94
N THR A 544 -10.76 -23.93 -28.97
CA THR A 544 -9.79 -25.02 -28.84
C THR A 544 -9.93 -25.72 -27.47
N GLN A 545 -10.25 -24.97 -26.41
CA GLN A 545 -10.51 -25.51 -25.07
C GLN A 545 -11.39 -24.56 -24.24
N ILE A 546 -12.28 -25.13 -23.43
CA ILE A 546 -13.13 -24.43 -22.45
C ILE A 546 -12.69 -24.88 -21.06
N ALA A 547 -12.20 -23.94 -20.24
CA ALA A 547 -11.85 -24.17 -18.84
C ALA A 547 -12.83 -23.44 -17.90
N GLY A 548 -13.16 -24.12 -16.80
CA GLY A 548 -13.91 -23.57 -15.67
C GLY A 548 -13.23 -23.97 -14.36
N ALA A 549 -13.73 -23.48 -13.23
CA ALA A 549 -13.19 -23.82 -11.93
C ALA A 549 -13.27 -25.34 -11.66
N PRO A 550 -12.20 -25.96 -11.13
CA PRO A 550 -12.20 -27.38 -10.76
C PRO A 550 -13.00 -27.63 -9.47
N GLU A 551 -13.75 -28.73 -9.42
CA GLU A 551 -14.54 -29.09 -8.24
C GLU A 551 -13.67 -29.19 -6.98
N ARG A 552 -14.10 -28.48 -5.92
CA ARG A 552 -13.54 -28.50 -4.56
C ARG A 552 -12.03 -28.24 -4.47
N ARG A 553 -11.50 -27.44 -5.40
CA ARG A 553 -10.14 -26.86 -5.36
C ARG A 553 -10.22 -25.34 -5.50
N MET A 554 -9.14 -24.64 -5.12
CA MET A 554 -9.04 -23.17 -5.22
C MET A 554 -8.25 -22.70 -6.45
N ASP A 555 -7.82 -23.65 -7.28
CA ASP A 555 -6.97 -23.44 -8.44
C ASP A 555 -7.67 -22.54 -9.47
N CYS A 556 -6.95 -21.54 -9.98
CA CYS A 556 -7.52 -20.51 -10.83
C CYS A 556 -7.46 -20.91 -12.32
N SER A 557 -8.61 -21.24 -12.92
CA SER A 557 -8.75 -21.59 -14.34
C SER A 557 -8.15 -20.55 -15.31
N LYS A 558 -8.20 -19.27 -14.93
CA LYS A 558 -7.63 -18.14 -15.68
C LYS A 558 -6.10 -18.15 -15.66
N GLU A 559 -5.49 -18.50 -14.53
CA GLU A 559 -4.04 -18.70 -14.41
C GLU A 559 -3.61 -20.02 -15.10
N GLU A 560 -4.41 -21.09 -14.97
CA GLU A 560 -4.13 -22.40 -15.58
C GLU A 560 -4.06 -22.32 -17.12
N ILE A 561 -5.00 -21.65 -17.78
CA ILE A 561 -4.94 -21.45 -19.24
C ILE A 561 -3.77 -20.56 -19.67
N LEU A 562 -3.49 -19.45 -18.96
CA LEU A 562 -2.31 -18.63 -19.23
C LEU A 562 -1.01 -19.45 -19.09
N ARG A 563 -0.93 -20.27 -18.04
CA ARG A 563 0.21 -21.13 -17.74
C ARG A 563 0.42 -22.21 -18.81
N ILE A 564 -0.62 -22.94 -19.22
CA ILE A 564 -0.55 -23.93 -20.31
C ILE A 564 -0.07 -23.27 -21.62
N LEU A 565 -0.53 -22.06 -21.92
CA LEU A 565 -0.13 -21.35 -23.13
C LEU A 565 1.33 -20.90 -23.10
N MET A 566 1.84 -20.49 -21.94
CA MET A 566 3.20 -19.98 -21.79
C MET A 566 4.25 -21.07 -21.52
N GLU A 567 3.93 -22.07 -20.69
CA GLU A 567 4.82 -23.20 -20.36
C GLU A 567 4.76 -24.31 -21.42
N ASP A 568 3.58 -24.89 -21.68
CA ASP A 568 3.44 -26.08 -22.54
C ASP A 568 3.46 -25.74 -24.02
N LYS A 569 2.76 -24.67 -24.45
CA LYS A 569 2.78 -24.19 -25.84
C LYS A 569 3.93 -23.19 -26.13
N GLY A 570 4.69 -22.78 -25.11
CA GLY A 570 5.86 -21.91 -25.26
C GLY A 570 5.57 -20.51 -25.81
N LEU A 571 4.33 -20.02 -25.71
CA LEU A 571 3.96 -18.70 -26.20
C LEU A 571 4.49 -17.61 -25.27
N LYS A 572 4.99 -16.52 -25.85
CA LYS A 572 5.27 -15.31 -25.06
C LYS A 572 3.96 -14.58 -24.82
N GLY A 573 3.77 -14.00 -23.63
CA GLY A 573 2.55 -13.28 -23.27
C GLY A 573 2.16 -12.21 -24.29
N SER A 574 3.13 -11.50 -24.90
CA SER A 574 2.87 -10.51 -25.95
C SER A 574 2.29 -11.07 -27.27
N GLN A 575 2.18 -12.40 -27.41
CA GLN A 575 1.48 -13.11 -28.48
C GLN A 575 0.08 -13.60 -28.06
N LEU A 576 -0.36 -13.26 -26.84
CA LEU A 576 -1.66 -13.57 -26.29
C LEU A 576 -2.53 -12.31 -26.27
N LEU A 577 -3.84 -12.53 -26.41
CA LEU A 577 -4.87 -11.52 -26.25
C LEU A 577 -5.84 -11.99 -25.16
N VAL A 578 -6.10 -11.18 -24.14
CA VAL A 578 -7.10 -11.48 -23.11
C VAL A 578 -8.29 -10.53 -23.27
N ILE A 579 -9.52 -11.07 -23.20
CA ILE A 579 -10.76 -10.32 -23.37
C ILE A 579 -11.69 -10.66 -22.20
N GLY A 580 -12.13 -9.65 -21.43
CA GLY A 580 -12.91 -9.88 -20.20
C GLY A 580 -13.60 -8.63 -19.62
N ASP A 581 -14.67 -8.82 -18.85
CA ASP A 581 -15.39 -7.78 -18.09
C ASP A 581 -14.90 -7.67 -16.62
N GLY A 582 -14.21 -8.70 -16.15
CA GLY A 582 -13.64 -8.83 -14.82
C GLY A 582 -12.28 -8.15 -14.70
N LYS A 583 -11.95 -7.76 -13.46
CA LYS A 583 -10.65 -7.16 -13.13
C LYS A 583 -9.50 -8.18 -13.11
N VAL A 584 -9.80 -9.47 -12.98
CA VAL A 584 -8.81 -10.51 -12.65
C VAL A 584 -8.09 -10.99 -13.90
N GLU A 585 -8.82 -11.43 -14.91
CA GLU A 585 -8.27 -11.84 -16.21
C GLU A 585 -7.50 -10.72 -16.91
N ILE A 586 -7.98 -9.47 -16.81
CA ILE A 586 -7.29 -8.32 -17.38
C ILE A 586 -5.97 -8.06 -16.66
N ALA A 587 -5.94 -8.12 -15.32
CA ALA A 587 -4.71 -7.95 -14.56
C ALA A 587 -3.71 -9.09 -14.83
N LEU A 588 -4.15 -10.35 -14.78
CA LEU A 588 -3.34 -11.53 -15.06
C LEU A 588 -2.79 -11.52 -16.49
N GLY A 589 -3.60 -11.11 -17.47
CA GLY A 589 -3.16 -10.93 -18.86
C GLY A 589 -2.07 -9.88 -18.98
N VAL A 590 -2.28 -8.69 -18.39
CA VAL A 590 -1.28 -7.61 -18.39
C VAL A 590 0.01 -8.00 -17.68
N GLU A 591 -0.08 -8.73 -16.56
CA GLU A 591 1.06 -9.24 -15.79
C GLU A 591 1.86 -10.31 -16.57
N ALA A 592 1.17 -11.21 -17.28
CA ALA A 592 1.78 -12.14 -18.23
C ALA A 592 2.43 -11.44 -19.44
N GLY A 593 2.15 -10.15 -19.66
CA GLY A 593 2.61 -9.35 -20.80
C GLY A 593 1.73 -9.43 -22.04
N ALA A 594 0.48 -9.91 -21.90
CA ALA A 594 -0.53 -9.98 -22.94
C ALA A 594 -1.23 -8.64 -23.19
N MET A 595 -1.74 -8.47 -24.41
CA MET A 595 -2.65 -7.38 -24.72
C MET A 595 -4.03 -7.71 -24.14
N ALA A 596 -4.73 -6.71 -23.60
CA ALA A 596 -5.96 -6.93 -22.83
C ALA A 596 -7.09 -5.98 -23.27
N ILE A 597 -8.28 -6.52 -23.52
CA ILE A 597 -9.48 -5.76 -23.90
C ILE A 597 -10.53 -5.88 -22.81
N GLY A 598 -10.85 -4.75 -22.17
CA GLY A 598 -11.92 -4.68 -21.19
C GLY A 598 -13.29 -4.55 -21.85
N VAL A 599 -14.14 -5.56 -21.66
CA VAL A 599 -15.53 -5.59 -22.13
C VAL A 599 -16.42 -4.90 -21.09
N ALA A 600 -16.60 -3.60 -21.23
CA ALA A 600 -17.28 -2.77 -20.23
C ALA A 600 -18.81 -2.73 -20.42
N THR A 601 -19.47 -3.84 -20.76
CA THR A 601 -20.86 -3.81 -21.23
C THR A 601 -21.90 -3.56 -20.13
N ASP A 602 -22.95 -2.82 -20.48
CA ASP A 602 -24.25 -2.82 -19.82
C ASP A 602 -25.00 -4.13 -20.17
N GLU A 603 -24.87 -5.15 -19.32
CA GLU A 603 -25.48 -6.49 -19.53
C GLU A 603 -26.99 -6.45 -19.74
N ILE A 604 -27.72 -5.52 -19.12
CA ILE A 604 -29.18 -5.41 -19.25
C ILE A 604 -29.56 -4.98 -20.67
N LYS A 605 -28.75 -4.13 -21.31
CA LYS A 605 -28.92 -3.73 -22.72
C LYS A 605 -28.16 -4.63 -23.70
N ARG A 606 -27.21 -5.43 -23.20
CA ARG A 606 -26.22 -6.24 -23.95
C ARG A 606 -25.36 -5.43 -24.92
N GLN A 607 -25.34 -4.10 -24.76
CA GLN A 607 -24.66 -3.14 -25.62
C GLN A 607 -24.33 -1.85 -24.84
N GLY A 608 -23.29 -1.15 -25.26
CA GLY A 608 -22.88 0.14 -24.71
C GLY A 608 -22.16 0.04 -23.36
N VAL A 609 -21.43 1.10 -23.04
CA VAL A 609 -20.47 1.14 -21.92
C VAL A 609 -21.18 1.39 -20.58
N ASN A 610 -21.11 0.42 -19.68
CA ASN A 610 -21.33 0.58 -18.24
C ASN A 610 -20.15 1.39 -17.64
N PRO A 611 -20.40 2.58 -17.04
CA PRO A 611 -19.32 3.42 -16.51
C PRO A 611 -18.52 2.79 -15.35
N SER A 612 -19.14 1.94 -14.53
CA SER A 612 -18.46 1.26 -13.41
C SER A 612 -17.55 0.15 -13.93
N LYS A 613 -18.07 -0.78 -14.77
CA LYS A 613 -17.23 -1.80 -15.43
C LYS A 613 -16.06 -1.16 -16.16
N ARG A 614 -16.31 -0.08 -16.93
CA ARG A 614 -15.24 0.69 -17.58
C ARG A 614 -14.20 1.16 -16.57
N LYS A 615 -14.56 1.87 -15.50
CA LYS A 615 -13.59 2.35 -14.51
C LYS A 615 -12.79 1.19 -13.88
N ARG A 616 -13.45 0.08 -13.57
CA ARG A 616 -12.85 -1.16 -13.04
C ARG A 616 -11.81 -1.76 -14.00
N LEU A 617 -12.16 -1.87 -15.28
CA LEU A 617 -11.33 -2.44 -16.34
C LEU A 617 -10.15 -1.53 -16.72
N LYS A 618 -10.37 -0.21 -16.79
CA LYS A 618 -9.29 0.77 -16.93
C LYS A 618 -8.28 0.66 -15.79
N LYS A 619 -8.75 0.45 -14.55
CA LYS A 619 -7.90 0.26 -13.36
C LYS A 619 -7.14 -1.08 -13.39
N ALA A 620 -7.70 -2.12 -13.99
CA ALA A 620 -7.06 -3.43 -14.12
C ALA A 620 -5.92 -3.48 -15.17
N GLY A 621 -5.71 -2.40 -15.93
CA GLY A 621 -4.62 -2.30 -16.93
C GLY A 621 -5.02 -2.65 -18.36
N ALA A 622 -6.31 -2.72 -18.68
CA ALA A 622 -6.78 -2.95 -20.04
C ALA A 622 -6.11 -2.00 -21.05
N HIS A 623 -5.69 -2.52 -22.20
CA HIS A 623 -5.07 -1.72 -23.26
C HIS A 623 -6.14 -0.96 -24.07
N ILE A 624 -7.30 -1.61 -24.26
CA ILE A 624 -8.48 -1.10 -24.96
C ILE A 624 -9.71 -1.36 -24.08
N ILE A 625 -10.70 -0.46 -24.10
CA ILE A 625 -12.06 -0.69 -23.57
C ILE A 625 -13.07 -0.64 -24.73
N ILE A 626 -14.01 -1.59 -24.72
CA ILE A 626 -15.18 -1.61 -25.62
C ILE A 626 -16.48 -1.70 -24.82
N GLY A 627 -17.58 -1.19 -25.38
CA GLY A 627 -18.92 -1.35 -24.80
C GLY A 627 -19.62 -2.64 -25.21
N ASP A 628 -19.26 -3.18 -26.37
CA ASP A 628 -19.75 -4.41 -27.00
C ASP A 628 -18.90 -4.67 -28.27
N PHE A 629 -19.20 -5.73 -29.02
CA PHE A 629 -18.43 -6.13 -30.21
C PHE A 629 -19.03 -5.62 -31.52
N LEU A 630 -20.02 -4.71 -31.53
CA LEU A 630 -20.57 -4.15 -32.77
C LEU A 630 -19.53 -3.35 -33.57
N CYS A 631 -18.44 -2.90 -32.90
CA CYS A 631 -17.30 -2.24 -33.53
C CYS A 631 -16.18 -3.20 -34.00
N ARG A 632 -16.42 -4.53 -34.03
CA ARG A 632 -15.43 -5.58 -34.33
C ARG A 632 -14.48 -5.31 -35.49
N ASN A 633 -14.91 -4.73 -36.61
CA ASN A 633 -14.03 -4.41 -37.74
C ASN A 633 -12.87 -3.50 -37.33
N GLN A 634 -13.14 -2.49 -36.50
CA GLN A 634 -12.13 -1.55 -35.97
C GLN A 634 -11.22 -2.23 -34.93
N ILE A 635 -11.78 -3.13 -34.12
CA ILE A 635 -10.99 -3.97 -33.19
C ILE A 635 -9.99 -4.79 -34.01
N ILE A 636 -10.47 -5.57 -34.98
CA ILE A 636 -9.66 -6.46 -35.82
C ILE A 636 -8.56 -5.69 -36.54
N GLU A 637 -8.89 -4.55 -37.16
CA GLU A 637 -7.90 -3.65 -37.79
C GLU A 637 -6.83 -3.24 -36.77
N MET A 638 -7.22 -2.68 -35.62
CA MET A 638 -6.27 -2.26 -34.57
C MET A 638 -5.40 -3.40 -34.01
N LEU A 639 -5.91 -4.63 -33.92
CA LEU A 639 -5.19 -5.76 -33.37
C LEU A 639 -4.27 -6.45 -34.38
N PHE A 640 -4.70 -6.59 -35.65
CA PHE A 640 -4.04 -7.45 -36.64
C PHE A 640 -3.41 -6.71 -37.84
N SER A 641 -3.50 -5.37 -37.93
CA SER A 641 -2.63 -4.54 -38.79
C SER A 641 -1.25 -4.32 -38.17
#